data_AF-A0A835TIA1-F1
#
_entry.id   AF-A0A835TIA1-F1
#
_cell.length_a   1.000
_cell.length_b   1.000
_cell.length_c   1.000
_cell.angle_alpha   90.00
_cell.angle_beta   90.00
_cell.angle_gamma   90.00
#
_symmetry.space_group_name_H-M   'P 1'
#
loop_
_entity.id
_entity.type
_entity.pdbx_description
1 polymer ?
#
loop_
_entity_poly.entity_id
_entity_poly.type
_entity_poly.pdbx_seq_one_letter_code
_entity_poly.pdbx_strand_id
1 'polypeptide(L)'
;MAGKSKILIIGGTGYIGKFIVEASAKAGHPTFALVRESTVSDPVKGKLVENFKNLGVTLIHGDIDGHDNLVKAIKQVDVVISAIGSMQIADQTKIIAAIKEAGNVKRFFPSEFGMDVDHVNAVEPAKTAFAMKAQIRRAIEAAGIPYTYVPSFFFAAYYLPTLAQLGLTAPPRDKITILGDGNAKVVFNKEDDIGTFTIKAVDDARTLNKTVLIKPPKNTCSFNELVALWEKKIGKTLEKTFVPEEKLLKDIQESPIPINIVLSINHSALVNGDMTNFEIDPSWGLEASELYPDVKYTTVEEYLDHLRNTEFPFQFSRINSTQIALLSVDYREKHSAHPVPERPSKSSQRQQKQVCKVTCFTLKTGCNGTKRAAWLKRERRATKESEIKPAWPREQVDDDHQPHLFLRNLVKITSLIPETGSGTGAGVGACNIDARAISSILRCFSNKKINLSTMAGKSKILIIGGTGYIGKFIVEASAKAGHPTFALVRESTVSDPVKGKLVENFKNLGVTLIHGDIDGHDNLVKAIKQVDVVISAIGSMQIADQTKIIAAIKEAGNVKRFFPSEFGMDVDHVNAVEPAKTAFAMKAQIRRAIEAAGIPYTYVPSNFFAAYYLPTLAQFGLTAPPRDKITILGDGNAKVVFNKEDDIGTFTIKAVDDARTLNKTVLIKPPKNTCSFNELVALWEKKIGKTLEKTFVPEEKLLKDIQESPIPINIVLSINHSALVNGDMTNFEIDPSWGLEASELYPDVKYTTVEEYLDQFV
;
A
#
# COMPACT_ATOMS: atom_id res chain seq x y z
N MET A 1 -5.72 -7.06 52.54
CA MET A 1 -5.99 -7.33 51.10
C MET A 1 -4.75 -6.90 50.31
N ALA A 2 -4.38 -7.60 49.25
CA ALA A 2 -3.38 -7.08 48.33
C ALA A 2 -3.93 -5.84 47.60
N GLY A 3 -3.07 -4.86 47.29
CA GLY A 3 -3.47 -3.73 46.47
C GLY A 3 -3.68 -4.16 45.01
N LYS A 4 -4.59 -3.48 44.30
CA LYS A 4 -4.75 -3.61 42.85
C LYS A 4 -3.45 -3.28 42.13
N SER A 5 -3.11 -4.04 41.09
CA SER A 5 -1.93 -3.77 40.28
C SER A 5 -1.98 -2.37 39.67
N LYS A 6 -0.84 -1.68 39.67
CA LYS A 6 -0.63 -0.44 38.92
C LYS A 6 -0.54 -0.78 37.43
N ILE A 7 -1.23 -0.02 36.58
CA ILE A 7 -1.34 -0.31 35.14
C ILE A 7 -0.79 0.85 34.32
N LEU A 8 0.13 0.60 33.40
CA LEU A 8 0.54 1.54 32.35
C LEU A 8 -0.17 1.22 31.03
N ILE A 9 -1.01 2.15 30.54
CA ILE A 9 -1.60 2.07 29.21
C ILE A 9 -0.77 2.90 28.23
N ILE A 10 -0.19 2.22 27.24
CA ILE A 10 0.56 2.80 26.12
C ILE A 10 -0.40 2.95 24.95
N GLY A 11 -0.49 4.13 24.35
CA GLY A 11 -1.52 4.43 23.34
C GLY A 11 -2.91 4.70 23.95
N GLY A 12 -2.98 5.13 25.21
CA GLY A 12 -4.24 5.37 25.94
C GLY A 12 -5.18 6.41 25.32
N THR A 13 -4.72 7.24 24.38
CA THR A 13 -5.59 8.16 23.60
C THR A 13 -6.04 7.61 22.24
N GLY A 14 -5.69 6.36 21.92
CA GLY A 14 -6.19 5.64 20.74
C GLY A 14 -7.64 5.17 20.88
N TYR A 15 -8.21 4.66 19.78
CA TYR A 15 -9.65 4.32 19.66
C TYR A 15 -10.17 3.44 20.80
N ILE A 16 -9.53 2.29 21.04
CA ILE A 16 -9.88 1.39 22.15
C ILE A 16 -9.15 1.76 23.45
N GLY A 17 -7.94 2.33 23.35
CA GLY A 17 -7.09 2.68 24.50
C GLY A 17 -7.78 3.57 25.53
N LYS A 18 -8.59 4.52 25.08
CA LYS A 18 -9.33 5.42 25.99
C LYS A 18 -10.33 4.69 26.89
N PHE A 19 -11.03 3.69 26.35
CA PHE A 19 -11.99 2.90 27.11
C PHE A 19 -11.29 1.98 28.12
N ILE A 20 -10.08 1.50 27.79
CA ILE A 20 -9.24 0.72 28.72
C ILE A 20 -8.72 1.61 29.86
N VAL A 21 -8.26 2.84 29.57
CA VAL A 21 -7.86 3.83 30.59
C VAL A 21 -9.03 4.15 31.52
N GLU A 22 -10.21 4.43 30.95
CA GLU A 22 -11.40 4.70 31.75
C GLU A 22 -11.85 3.50 32.58
N ALA A 23 -11.85 2.28 32.03
CA ALA A 23 -12.17 1.07 32.79
C ALA A 23 -11.16 0.81 33.92
N SER A 24 -9.86 1.06 33.69
CA SER A 24 -8.80 0.92 34.68
C SER A 24 -9.03 1.85 35.88
N ALA A 25 -9.31 3.13 35.60
CA ALA A 25 -9.59 4.14 36.61
C ALA A 25 -10.91 3.89 37.35
N LYS A 26 -12.00 3.58 36.63
CA LYS A 26 -13.33 3.25 37.20
C LYS A 26 -13.28 1.99 38.06
N ALA A 27 -12.42 1.02 37.72
CA ALA A 27 -12.16 -0.17 38.53
C ALA A 27 -11.19 0.07 39.71
N GLY A 28 -10.70 1.30 39.92
CA GLY A 28 -9.86 1.68 41.06
C GLY A 28 -8.42 1.18 41.00
N HIS A 29 -7.86 0.93 39.81
CA HIS A 29 -6.42 0.66 39.67
C HIS A 29 -5.63 1.97 39.67
N PRO A 30 -4.42 2.02 40.27
CA PRO A 30 -3.49 3.12 40.06
C PRO A 30 -3.09 3.15 38.59
N THR A 31 -3.71 4.06 37.83
CA THR A 31 -3.71 4.04 36.37
C THR A 31 -2.74 5.07 35.84
N PHE A 32 -1.87 4.65 34.94
CA PHE A 32 -0.87 5.48 34.26
C PHE A 32 -1.12 5.46 32.75
N ALA A 33 -1.00 6.60 32.07
CA ALA A 33 -1.12 6.69 30.62
C ALA A 33 0.14 7.31 30.02
N LEU A 34 0.77 6.63 29.05
CA LEU A 34 1.88 7.19 28.28
C LEU A 34 1.34 8.15 27.23
N VAL A 35 1.77 9.41 27.27
CA VAL A 35 1.32 10.48 26.36
C VAL A 35 2.51 11.24 25.76
N ARG A 36 2.43 11.56 24.47
CA ARG A 36 3.36 12.44 23.77
C ARG A 36 3.01 13.91 24.07
N GLU A 37 3.99 14.81 24.07
CA GLU A 37 3.73 16.26 24.29
C GLU A 37 2.76 16.85 23.26
N SER A 38 2.84 16.37 22.02
CA SER A 38 1.90 16.68 20.93
C SER A 38 0.47 16.17 21.14
N THR A 39 0.26 15.21 22.04
CA THR A 39 -1.07 14.73 22.45
C THR A 39 -1.70 15.64 23.51
N VAL A 40 -0.89 16.33 24.31
CA VAL A 40 -1.37 17.26 25.37
C VAL A 40 -1.72 18.63 24.78
N SER A 41 -1.05 19.03 23.70
CA SER A 41 -1.26 20.29 22.97
C SER A 41 -2.28 20.20 21.82
N ASP A 42 -2.80 19.01 21.52
CA ASP A 42 -3.87 18.78 20.54
C ASP A 42 -5.25 19.19 21.13
N PRO A 43 -6.07 20.01 20.43
CA PRO A 43 -7.30 20.58 21.01
C PRO A 43 -8.46 19.59 21.20
N VAL A 44 -8.37 18.39 20.61
CA VAL A 44 -9.34 17.29 20.81
C VAL A 44 -8.83 16.31 21.85
N LYS A 45 -7.56 15.88 21.73
CA LYS A 45 -6.95 14.94 22.69
C LYS A 45 -6.66 15.59 24.04
N GLY A 46 -6.44 16.90 24.10
CA GLY A 46 -6.31 17.67 25.34
C GLY A 46 -7.51 17.49 26.27
N LYS A 47 -8.74 17.54 25.73
CA LYS A 47 -9.97 17.29 26.50
C LYS A 47 -10.08 15.85 27.01
N LEU A 48 -9.58 14.88 26.25
CA LEU A 48 -9.49 13.48 26.69
C LEU A 48 -8.43 13.31 27.79
N VAL A 49 -7.31 14.01 27.68
CA VAL A 49 -6.24 14.06 28.69
C VAL A 49 -6.71 14.77 29.97
N GLU A 50 -7.57 15.78 29.88
CA GLU A 50 -8.28 16.39 31.01
C GLU A 50 -9.26 15.41 31.67
N ASN A 51 -10.04 14.66 30.88
CA ASN A 51 -10.90 13.59 31.41
C ASN A 51 -10.08 12.54 32.17
N PHE A 52 -8.92 12.13 31.64
CA PHE A 52 -8.00 11.23 32.34
C PHE A 52 -7.49 11.82 33.67
N LYS A 53 -7.10 13.10 33.72
CA LYS A 53 -6.73 13.78 34.98
C LYS A 53 -7.89 13.77 35.99
N ASN A 54 -9.11 14.06 35.53
CA ASN A 54 -10.32 14.07 36.37
C ASN A 54 -10.67 12.68 36.91
N LEU A 55 -10.31 11.61 36.20
CA LEU A 55 -10.42 10.21 36.64
C LEU A 55 -9.23 9.75 37.51
N GLY A 56 -8.30 10.64 37.87
CA GLY A 56 -7.13 10.31 38.70
C GLY A 56 -6.01 9.55 37.99
N VAL A 57 -5.99 9.57 36.65
CA VAL A 57 -4.95 8.92 35.85
C VAL A 57 -3.66 9.73 35.89
N THR A 58 -2.55 9.08 36.24
CA THR A 58 -1.21 9.68 36.20
C THR A 58 -0.71 9.71 34.75
N LEU A 59 -0.39 10.89 34.24
CA LEU A 59 0.19 11.03 32.89
C LEU A 59 1.70 10.85 32.96
N ILE A 60 2.25 9.97 32.11
CA ILE A 60 3.68 9.87 31.89
C ILE A 60 3.99 10.46 30.52
N HIS A 61 4.77 11.54 30.49
CA HIS A 61 5.18 12.18 29.25
C HIS A 61 6.33 11.38 28.62
N GLY A 62 6.14 10.90 27.39
CA GLY A 62 7.13 10.06 26.71
C GLY A 62 6.61 9.41 25.43
N ASP A 63 7.46 8.58 24.84
CA ASP A 63 7.19 7.87 23.59
C ASP A 63 7.77 6.45 23.63
N ILE A 64 7.24 5.54 22.81
CA ILE A 64 7.74 4.16 22.70
C ILE A 64 9.12 4.09 22.03
N ASP A 65 9.48 5.14 21.29
CA ASP A 65 10.81 5.32 20.68
C ASP A 65 11.88 5.75 21.71
N GLY A 66 11.48 6.27 22.87
CA GLY A 66 12.37 6.72 23.94
C GLY A 66 12.66 5.64 24.97
N HIS A 67 13.45 4.62 24.61
CA HIS A 67 13.70 3.41 25.42
C HIS A 67 13.93 3.67 26.91
N ASP A 68 14.91 4.50 27.29
CA ASP A 68 15.18 4.84 28.70
C ASP A 68 13.97 5.38 29.46
N ASN A 69 13.14 6.19 28.80
CA ASN A 69 11.96 6.79 29.41
C ASN A 69 10.80 5.79 29.48
N LEU A 70 10.69 4.90 28.48
CA LEU A 70 9.77 3.76 28.50
C LEU A 70 10.13 2.79 29.64
N VAL A 71 11.42 2.48 29.84
CA VAL A 71 11.89 1.68 30.98
C VAL A 71 11.61 2.38 32.32
N LYS A 72 11.86 3.69 32.45
CA LYS A 72 11.52 4.47 33.66
C LYS A 72 10.01 4.47 33.94
N ALA A 73 9.17 4.49 32.91
CA ALA A 73 7.72 4.37 33.04
C ALA A 73 7.31 2.98 33.53
N ILE A 74 7.86 1.92 32.91
CA ILE A 74 7.52 0.53 33.23
C ILE A 74 7.99 0.14 34.63
N LYS A 75 9.17 0.62 35.09
CA LYS A 75 9.69 0.40 36.45
C LYS A 75 8.80 0.96 37.58
N GLN A 76 7.77 1.74 37.26
CA GLN A 76 6.82 2.28 38.25
C GLN A 76 5.55 1.42 38.45
N VAL A 77 5.23 0.53 37.50
CA VAL A 77 3.95 -0.21 37.42
C VAL A 77 4.09 -1.72 37.60
N ASP A 78 2.97 -2.42 37.77
CA ASP A 78 2.93 -3.88 37.85
C ASP A 78 2.58 -4.52 36.50
N VAL A 79 1.79 -3.83 35.68
CA VAL A 79 1.19 -4.35 34.45
C VAL A 79 1.28 -3.31 33.34
N VAL A 80 1.51 -3.77 32.11
CA VAL A 80 1.55 -2.93 30.90
C VAL A 80 0.44 -3.37 29.95
N ILE A 81 -0.30 -2.41 29.38
CA ILE A 81 -1.28 -2.62 28.32
C ILE A 81 -0.90 -1.74 27.13
N SER A 82 -0.68 -2.35 25.97
CA SER A 82 -0.46 -1.67 24.70
C SER A 82 -1.77 -1.61 23.92
N ALA A 83 -2.23 -0.40 23.60
CA ALA A 83 -3.39 -0.13 22.75
C ALA A 83 -2.99 0.73 21.53
N ILE A 84 -1.74 0.60 21.09
CA ILE A 84 -1.19 1.39 19.98
C ILE A 84 -1.79 0.99 18.62
N GLY A 85 -1.80 1.95 17.69
CA GLY A 85 -2.45 1.82 16.38
C GLY A 85 -1.78 0.81 15.44
N SER A 86 -2.52 0.41 14.40
CA SER A 86 -2.09 -0.59 13.40
C SER A 86 -0.74 -0.29 12.75
N MET A 87 -0.40 0.98 12.53
CA MET A 87 0.87 1.41 11.95
C MET A 87 2.09 1.20 12.86
N GLN A 88 1.89 0.93 14.15
CA GLN A 88 2.96 0.77 15.15
C GLN A 88 3.02 -0.64 15.76
N ILE A 89 2.30 -1.63 15.22
CA ILE A 89 2.26 -2.99 15.81
C ILE A 89 3.66 -3.63 15.88
N ALA A 90 4.53 -3.37 14.90
CA ALA A 90 5.92 -3.82 14.90
C ALA A 90 6.76 -3.16 16.02
N ASP A 91 6.44 -1.92 16.40
CA ASP A 91 7.13 -1.18 17.48
C ASP A 91 6.86 -1.76 18.87
N GLN A 92 5.93 -2.71 19.02
CA GLN A 92 5.74 -3.43 20.29
C GLN A 92 6.98 -4.24 20.68
N THR A 93 7.89 -4.52 19.76
CA THR A 93 9.25 -5.02 20.04
C THR A 93 10.05 -4.10 20.97
N LYS A 94 9.87 -2.77 20.88
CA LYS A 94 10.46 -1.77 21.79
C LYS A 94 9.87 -1.89 23.20
N ILE A 95 8.56 -2.10 23.28
CA ILE A 95 7.85 -2.34 24.56
C ILE A 95 8.32 -3.64 25.20
N ILE A 96 8.46 -4.73 24.43
CA ILE A 96 8.99 -6.03 24.88
C ILE A 96 10.42 -5.87 25.43
N ALA A 97 11.30 -5.15 24.74
CA ALA A 97 12.66 -4.88 25.19
C ALA A 97 12.68 -4.08 26.51
N ALA A 98 11.88 -3.01 26.61
CA ALA A 98 11.80 -2.18 27.81
C ALA A 98 11.17 -2.92 29.00
N ILE A 99 10.17 -3.79 28.78
CA ILE A 99 9.63 -4.69 29.82
C ILE A 99 10.72 -5.65 30.33
N LYS A 100 11.48 -6.25 29.43
CA LYS A 100 12.56 -7.20 29.77
C LYS A 100 13.69 -6.55 30.57
N GLU A 101 14.04 -5.29 30.29
CA GLU A 101 15.00 -4.53 31.10
C GLU A 101 14.42 -4.02 32.42
N ALA A 102 13.12 -3.72 32.45
CA ALA A 102 12.45 -3.28 33.67
C ALA A 102 12.34 -4.39 34.72
N GLY A 103 12.06 -5.63 34.29
CA GLY A 103 12.12 -6.84 35.12
C GLY A 103 11.04 -6.97 36.20
N ASN A 104 10.18 -5.97 36.37
CA ASN A 104 9.16 -5.88 37.42
C ASN A 104 7.72 -6.19 36.96
N VAL A 105 7.50 -6.41 35.66
CA VAL A 105 6.16 -6.55 35.07
C VAL A 105 5.61 -7.96 35.28
N LYS A 106 4.43 -8.03 35.92
CA LYS A 106 3.69 -9.26 36.22
C LYS A 106 2.79 -9.74 35.07
N ARG A 107 2.46 -8.84 34.13
CA ARG A 107 1.54 -9.07 33.01
C ARG A 107 1.74 -8.04 31.90
N PHE A 108 1.79 -8.48 30.65
CA PHE A 108 1.73 -7.65 29.46
C PHE A 108 0.51 -8.02 28.60
N PHE A 109 -0.27 -7.01 28.21
CA PHE A 109 -1.32 -7.11 27.19
C PHE A 109 -0.84 -6.37 25.92
N PRO A 110 -0.49 -7.07 24.83
CA PRO A 110 -0.20 -6.42 23.55
C PRO A 110 -1.48 -5.87 22.87
N SER A 111 -1.30 -5.05 21.83
CA SER A 111 -2.38 -4.44 21.02
C SER A 111 -3.06 -5.47 20.11
N GLU A 112 -3.87 -6.32 20.74
CA GLU A 112 -4.65 -7.40 20.13
C GLU A 112 -6.00 -6.86 19.62
N PHE A 113 -6.98 -6.69 20.51
CA PHE A 113 -8.23 -5.93 20.32
C PHE A 113 -8.86 -6.06 18.91
N GLY A 114 -9.12 -7.29 18.50
CA GLY A 114 -9.71 -7.63 17.20
C GLY A 114 -9.88 -9.13 17.04
N MET A 115 -9.55 -9.66 15.85
CA MET A 115 -9.51 -11.11 15.57
C MET A 115 -8.45 -11.82 16.41
N ASP A 116 -8.64 -13.13 16.66
CA ASP A 116 -7.60 -13.96 17.27
C ASP A 116 -6.59 -14.40 16.21
N VAL A 117 -5.42 -13.77 16.15
CA VAL A 117 -4.50 -13.87 15.00
C VAL A 117 -3.77 -15.21 14.86
N ASP A 118 -3.87 -16.09 15.85
CA ASP A 118 -3.43 -17.49 15.74
C ASP A 118 -4.53 -18.41 15.14
N HIS A 119 -5.78 -17.92 14.99
CA HIS A 119 -6.96 -18.67 14.55
C HIS A 119 -7.74 -17.96 13.42
N VAL A 120 -7.06 -17.58 12.34
CA VAL A 120 -7.64 -16.87 11.18
C VAL A 120 -7.25 -17.47 9.83
N ASN A 121 -8.22 -17.57 8.91
CA ASN A 121 -8.05 -18.04 7.53
C ASN A 121 -8.00 -16.88 6.53
N ALA A 122 -7.48 -15.73 6.97
CA ALA A 122 -7.56 -14.46 6.24
C ALA A 122 -6.77 -14.45 4.92
N VAL A 123 -7.27 -13.67 3.96
CA VAL A 123 -6.60 -13.32 2.70
C VAL A 123 -5.83 -11.99 2.81
N GLU A 124 -4.96 -11.70 1.84
CA GLU A 124 -4.26 -10.41 1.80
C GLU A 124 -5.23 -9.24 1.54
N PRO A 125 -4.99 -8.04 2.09
CA PRO A 125 -3.86 -7.67 2.97
C PRO A 125 -4.07 -7.98 4.48
N ALA A 126 -5.27 -8.41 4.92
CA ALA A 126 -5.52 -8.74 6.33
C ALA A 126 -4.56 -9.82 6.87
N LYS A 127 -4.24 -10.84 6.04
CA LYS A 127 -3.28 -11.90 6.35
C LYS A 127 -1.93 -11.37 6.83
N THR A 128 -1.31 -10.45 6.08
CA THR A 128 -0.05 -9.81 6.50
C THR A 128 -0.21 -9.03 7.81
N ALA A 129 -1.34 -8.33 8.00
CA ALA A 129 -1.59 -7.55 9.21
C ALA A 129 -1.79 -8.41 10.47
N PHE A 130 -2.44 -9.58 10.33
CA PHE A 130 -2.61 -10.55 11.42
C PHE A 130 -1.30 -11.28 11.72
N ALA A 131 -0.54 -11.68 10.70
CA ALA A 131 0.77 -12.32 10.87
C ALA A 131 1.75 -11.44 11.66
N MET A 132 1.72 -10.11 11.47
CA MET A 132 2.52 -9.16 12.26
C MET A 132 2.18 -9.21 13.77
N LYS A 133 0.90 -9.36 14.15
CA LYS A 133 0.51 -9.55 15.56
C LYS A 133 0.92 -10.92 16.10
N ALA A 134 0.77 -11.99 15.31
CA ALA A 134 1.23 -13.32 15.70
C ALA A 134 2.76 -13.35 15.95
N GLN A 135 3.55 -12.62 15.15
CA GLN A 135 4.99 -12.42 15.40
C GLN A 135 5.25 -11.70 16.74
N ILE A 136 4.45 -10.70 17.11
CA ILE A 136 4.54 -10.05 18.44
C ILE A 136 4.21 -11.04 19.57
N ARG A 137 3.19 -11.89 19.44
CA ARG A 137 2.89 -12.95 20.41
C ARG A 137 4.09 -13.88 20.63
N ARG A 138 4.64 -14.44 19.55
CA ARG A 138 5.84 -15.29 19.61
C ARG A 138 7.06 -14.55 20.20
N ALA A 139 7.20 -13.25 19.99
CA ALA A 139 8.27 -12.44 20.59
C ALA A 139 8.10 -12.22 22.10
N ILE A 140 6.86 -12.08 22.59
CA ILE A 140 6.54 -11.98 24.04
C ILE A 140 6.86 -13.31 24.74
N GLU A 141 6.41 -14.42 24.14
CA GLU A 141 6.66 -15.78 24.61
C GLU A 141 8.16 -16.10 24.64
N ALA A 142 8.90 -15.82 23.56
CA ALA A 142 10.34 -16.01 23.49
C ALA A 142 11.13 -15.09 24.44
N ALA A 143 10.56 -13.95 24.85
CA ALA A 143 11.13 -13.09 25.89
C ALA A 143 10.85 -13.59 27.32
N GLY A 144 9.97 -14.59 27.50
CA GLY A 144 9.54 -15.09 28.81
C GLY A 144 8.64 -14.13 29.58
N ILE A 145 8.05 -13.14 28.92
CA ILE A 145 7.22 -12.11 29.55
C ILE A 145 5.84 -12.70 29.86
N PRO A 146 5.33 -12.63 31.11
CA PRO A 146 3.99 -13.10 31.42
C PRO A 146 2.93 -12.27 30.69
N TYR A 147 1.97 -12.92 30.02
CA TYR A 147 1.07 -12.24 29.08
C TYR A 147 -0.40 -12.58 29.29
N THR A 148 -1.27 -11.81 28.62
CA THR A 148 -2.65 -12.18 28.27
C THR A 148 -2.98 -11.53 26.92
N TYR A 149 -3.49 -12.30 25.97
CA TYR A 149 -3.92 -11.79 24.66
C TYR A 149 -5.44 -11.57 24.67
N VAL A 150 -5.96 -10.50 24.06
CA VAL A 150 -7.41 -10.17 24.12
C VAL A 150 -8.02 -9.95 22.73
N PRO A 151 -8.51 -11.01 22.07
CA PRO A 151 -9.39 -10.92 20.92
C PRO A 151 -10.76 -10.37 21.35
N SER A 152 -11.02 -9.10 20.99
CA SER A 152 -12.28 -8.41 21.29
C SER A 152 -13.28 -8.41 20.15
N PHE A 153 -12.90 -8.95 18.99
CA PHE A 153 -13.70 -9.01 17.76
C PHE A 153 -14.17 -7.63 17.27
N PHE A 154 -15.40 -7.50 16.75
CA PHE A 154 -15.85 -6.26 16.14
C PHE A 154 -16.26 -5.21 17.18
N PHE A 155 -15.71 -4.00 17.03
CA PHE A 155 -16.11 -2.80 17.77
C PHE A 155 -17.56 -2.40 17.40
N ALA A 156 -18.47 -2.42 18.38
CA ALA A 156 -19.88 -2.15 18.16
C ALA A 156 -20.13 -0.78 17.53
N ALA A 157 -19.44 0.27 17.99
CA ALA A 157 -19.59 1.63 17.46
C ALA A 157 -18.92 1.85 16.09
N TYR A 158 -18.14 0.88 15.59
CA TYR A 158 -17.66 0.88 14.20
C TYR A 158 -18.65 0.15 13.27
N TYR A 159 -19.17 -1.01 13.67
CA TYR A 159 -19.93 -1.89 12.78
C TYR A 159 -21.46 -1.76 12.89
N LEU A 160 -22.02 -1.58 14.09
CA LEU A 160 -23.49 -1.57 14.26
C LEU A 160 -24.17 -0.29 13.72
N PRO A 161 -23.60 0.93 13.84
CA PRO A 161 -24.18 2.14 13.26
C PRO A 161 -24.37 2.12 11.74
N THR A 162 -23.77 1.18 11.02
CA THR A 162 -23.93 1.02 9.56
C THR A 162 -24.46 -0.37 9.16
N LEU A 163 -24.66 -1.29 10.12
CA LEU A 163 -24.79 -2.74 9.86
C LEU A 163 -23.68 -3.26 8.93
N ALA A 164 -22.42 -2.98 9.28
CA ALA A 164 -21.20 -3.32 8.53
C ALA A 164 -21.14 -2.82 7.07
N GLN A 165 -22.08 -1.97 6.64
CA GLN A 165 -22.10 -1.44 5.27
C GLN A 165 -21.04 -0.36 5.09
N LEU A 166 -20.16 -0.53 4.10
CA LEU A 166 -19.16 0.47 3.74
C LEU A 166 -19.84 1.72 3.15
N GLY A 167 -19.40 2.90 3.58
CA GLY A 167 -19.88 4.19 3.06
C GLY A 167 -21.21 4.70 3.60
N LEU A 168 -21.87 3.98 4.53
CA LEU A 168 -23.04 4.52 5.25
C LEU A 168 -22.63 5.26 6.52
N THR A 169 -23.51 6.14 7.02
CA THR A 169 -23.36 6.90 8.28
C THR A 169 -24.47 6.62 9.30
N ALA A 170 -25.47 5.81 8.92
CA ALA A 170 -26.58 5.37 9.75
C ALA A 170 -27.08 3.99 9.26
N PRO A 171 -27.85 3.22 10.05
CA PRO A 171 -28.28 1.89 9.64
C PRO A 171 -29.24 1.96 8.44
N PRO A 172 -29.09 1.07 7.44
CA PRO A 172 -29.93 1.07 6.25
C PRO A 172 -31.41 0.80 6.57
N ARG A 173 -32.31 1.42 5.80
CA ARG A 173 -33.77 1.26 5.93
C ARG A 173 -34.46 0.79 4.65
N ASP A 174 -33.70 0.51 3.58
CA ASP A 174 -34.23 0.13 2.27
C ASP A 174 -33.58 -1.15 1.72
N LYS A 175 -32.23 -1.15 1.60
CA LYS A 175 -31.45 -2.26 1.07
C LYS A 175 -30.18 -2.51 1.86
N ILE A 176 -29.67 -3.73 1.81
CA ILE A 176 -28.46 -4.17 2.52
C ILE A 176 -27.66 -5.19 1.71
N THR A 177 -26.34 -5.08 1.79
CA THR A 177 -25.38 -6.02 1.19
C THR A 177 -24.95 -7.03 2.25
N ILE A 178 -25.04 -8.31 1.92
CA ILE A 178 -24.63 -9.44 2.75
C ILE A 178 -23.41 -10.09 2.08
N LEU A 179 -22.35 -10.33 2.85
CA LEU A 179 -21.15 -11.01 2.35
C LEU A 179 -21.28 -12.51 2.58
N GLY A 180 -20.86 -13.32 1.60
CA GLY A 180 -21.07 -14.76 1.62
C GLY A 180 -22.55 -15.11 1.61
N ASP A 181 -22.96 -16.08 2.44
CA ASP A 181 -24.35 -16.46 2.66
C ASP A 181 -24.99 -15.74 3.86
N GLY A 182 -24.21 -14.95 4.62
CA GLY A 182 -24.63 -14.25 5.83
C GLY A 182 -24.82 -15.12 7.08
N ASN A 183 -24.51 -16.42 7.04
CA ASN A 183 -24.74 -17.36 8.14
C ASN A 183 -23.55 -17.51 9.11
N ALA A 184 -22.33 -17.14 8.68
CA ALA A 184 -21.16 -17.10 9.55
C ALA A 184 -21.41 -16.21 10.77
N LYS A 185 -21.15 -16.72 11.99
CA LYS A 185 -21.38 -15.98 13.24
C LYS A 185 -20.20 -15.08 13.57
N VAL A 186 -20.52 -13.84 13.90
CA VAL A 186 -19.57 -12.79 14.30
C VAL A 186 -19.97 -12.24 15.68
N VAL A 187 -19.03 -11.54 16.32
CA VAL A 187 -19.22 -10.99 17.67
C VAL A 187 -18.98 -9.48 17.65
N PHE A 188 -19.99 -8.73 18.10
CA PHE A 188 -19.93 -7.27 18.23
C PHE A 188 -19.91 -6.87 19.70
N ASN A 189 -18.83 -6.24 20.16
CA ASN A 189 -18.67 -5.82 21.55
C ASN A 189 -18.52 -4.30 21.66
N LYS A 190 -19.22 -3.68 22.61
CA LYS A 190 -19.09 -2.26 22.89
C LYS A 190 -17.73 -1.99 23.54
N GLU A 191 -17.15 -0.85 23.21
CA GLU A 191 -15.77 -0.51 23.54
C GLU A 191 -15.56 -0.32 25.07
N ASP A 192 -16.58 0.18 25.77
CA ASP A 192 -16.64 0.21 27.25
C ASP A 192 -16.55 -1.20 27.87
N ASP A 193 -17.25 -2.17 27.27
CA ASP A 193 -17.32 -3.55 27.77
C ASP A 193 -16.02 -4.30 27.49
N ILE A 194 -15.40 -4.05 26.32
CA ILE A 194 -14.06 -4.54 25.98
C ILE A 194 -13.03 -4.01 27.00
N GLY A 195 -13.08 -2.72 27.33
CA GLY A 195 -12.25 -2.14 28.40
C GLY A 195 -12.48 -2.83 29.74
N THR A 196 -13.75 -3.06 30.11
CA THR A 196 -14.14 -3.71 31.37
C THR A 196 -13.63 -5.16 31.48
N PHE A 197 -13.82 -5.98 30.43
CA PHE A 197 -13.31 -7.36 30.38
C PHE A 197 -11.77 -7.40 30.37
N THR A 198 -11.11 -6.48 29.66
CA THR A 198 -9.63 -6.38 29.65
C THR A 198 -9.09 -6.11 31.05
N ILE A 199 -9.70 -5.18 31.79
CA ILE A 199 -9.26 -4.82 33.15
C ILE A 199 -9.62 -5.90 34.18
N LYS A 200 -10.73 -6.64 34.00
CA LYS A 200 -11.06 -7.84 34.79
C LYS A 200 -9.97 -8.91 34.72
N ALA A 201 -9.32 -9.08 33.57
CA ALA A 201 -8.24 -10.06 33.38
C ALA A 201 -6.92 -9.69 34.09
N VAL A 202 -6.66 -8.41 34.37
CA VAL A 202 -5.33 -7.90 34.80
C VAL A 202 -4.74 -8.65 35.99
N ASP A 203 -5.50 -8.78 37.08
CA ASP A 203 -5.07 -9.41 38.33
C ASP A 203 -5.58 -10.87 38.45
N ASP A 204 -6.22 -11.42 37.41
CA ASP A 204 -6.78 -12.77 37.45
C ASP A 204 -5.76 -13.82 37.02
N ALA A 205 -5.31 -14.62 37.99
CA ALA A 205 -4.35 -15.71 37.78
C ALA A 205 -4.82 -16.76 36.75
N ARG A 206 -6.13 -16.89 36.48
CA ARG A 206 -6.66 -17.81 35.44
C ARG A 206 -6.22 -17.40 34.03
N THR A 207 -5.99 -16.11 33.80
CA THR A 207 -5.63 -15.53 32.49
C THR A 207 -4.12 -15.51 32.21
N LEU A 208 -3.31 -15.99 33.16
CA LEU A 208 -1.86 -16.05 33.07
C LEU A 208 -1.42 -16.90 31.87
N ASN A 209 -0.82 -16.23 30.88
CA ASN A 209 -0.34 -16.81 29.64
C ASN A 209 -1.47 -17.49 28.83
N LYS A 210 -2.61 -16.78 28.71
CA LYS A 210 -3.80 -17.21 27.97
C LYS A 210 -4.24 -16.18 26.93
N THR A 211 -5.00 -16.65 25.96
CA THR A 211 -5.90 -15.81 25.16
C THR A 211 -7.24 -15.70 25.87
N VAL A 212 -7.74 -14.48 26.12
CA VAL A 212 -9.06 -14.20 26.71
C VAL A 212 -9.94 -13.61 25.62
N LEU A 213 -10.81 -14.44 25.07
CA LEU A 213 -11.67 -14.13 23.94
C LEU A 213 -12.99 -13.53 24.45
N ILE A 214 -13.38 -12.36 23.97
CA ILE A 214 -14.63 -11.71 24.38
C ILE A 214 -15.73 -12.16 23.41
N LYS A 215 -16.38 -13.30 23.70
CA LYS A 215 -17.44 -13.91 22.87
C LYS A 215 -18.78 -14.04 23.64
N PRO A 216 -19.32 -12.97 24.24
CA PRO A 216 -20.57 -13.06 24.99
C PRO A 216 -21.73 -13.60 24.14
N PRO A 217 -22.53 -14.56 24.65
CA PRO A 217 -23.56 -15.24 23.86
C PRO A 217 -24.58 -14.32 23.20
N LYS A 218 -25.02 -13.24 23.87
CA LYS A 218 -26.00 -12.28 23.32
C LYS A 218 -25.42 -11.33 22.24
N ASN A 219 -24.11 -11.36 22.04
CA ASN A 219 -23.41 -10.56 21.03
C ASN A 219 -22.91 -11.40 19.85
N THR A 220 -23.05 -12.72 19.95
CA THR A 220 -22.59 -13.69 18.94
C THR A 220 -23.74 -14.04 18.00
N CYS A 221 -23.76 -13.42 16.82
CA CYS A 221 -24.85 -13.55 15.84
C CYS A 221 -24.31 -13.63 14.41
N SER A 222 -25.03 -14.33 13.54
CA SER A 222 -24.83 -14.28 12.10
C SER A 222 -25.31 -12.95 11.53
N PHE A 223 -24.82 -12.59 10.34
CA PHE A 223 -25.28 -11.37 9.69
C PHE A 223 -26.77 -11.45 9.31
N ASN A 224 -27.27 -12.63 8.95
CA ASN A 224 -28.70 -12.87 8.73
C ASN A 224 -29.55 -12.65 10.00
N GLU A 225 -29.09 -13.12 11.18
CA GLU A 225 -29.75 -12.84 12.47
C GLU A 225 -29.73 -11.34 12.81
N LEU A 226 -28.60 -10.64 12.57
CA LEU A 226 -28.47 -9.19 12.78
C LEU A 226 -29.43 -8.38 11.89
N VAL A 227 -29.53 -8.73 10.60
CA VAL A 227 -30.43 -8.06 9.66
C VAL A 227 -31.89 -8.31 10.04
N ALA A 228 -32.28 -9.55 10.37
CA ALA A 228 -33.64 -9.86 10.80
C ALA A 228 -34.03 -9.12 12.11
N LEU A 229 -33.09 -8.95 13.03
CA LEU A 229 -33.28 -8.16 14.25
C LEU A 229 -33.51 -6.68 13.93
N TRP A 230 -32.79 -6.10 12.97
CA TRP A 230 -33.00 -4.72 12.53
C TRP A 230 -34.34 -4.54 11.79
N GLU A 231 -34.68 -5.44 10.85
CA GLU A 231 -35.97 -5.45 10.14
C GLU A 231 -37.15 -5.47 11.11
N LYS A 232 -37.08 -6.31 12.15
CA LYS A 232 -38.04 -6.35 13.27
C LYS A 232 -38.11 -5.02 14.02
N LYS A 233 -36.97 -4.36 14.28
CA LYS A 233 -36.92 -3.07 15.02
C LYS A 233 -37.42 -1.87 14.21
N ILE A 234 -37.31 -1.90 12.87
CA ILE A 234 -37.82 -0.83 11.97
C ILE A 234 -39.20 -1.13 11.37
N GLY A 235 -39.74 -2.34 11.55
CA GLY A 235 -41.04 -2.75 11.02
C GLY A 235 -41.08 -2.91 9.48
N LYS A 236 -39.93 -3.14 8.85
CA LYS A 236 -39.77 -3.18 7.38
C LYS A 236 -38.68 -4.17 6.98
N THR A 237 -38.97 -5.00 5.98
CA THR A 237 -38.01 -5.89 5.30
C THR A 237 -37.08 -5.08 4.39
N LEU A 238 -35.78 -5.41 4.40
CA LEU A 238 -34.78 -4.83 3.51
C LEU A 238 -34.62 -5.66 2.23
N GLU A 239 -34.35 -4.99 1.12
CA GLU A 239 -33.84 -5.62 -0.11
C GLU A 239 -32.43 -6.16 0.14
N LYS A 240 -32.24 -7.48 0.04
CA LYS A 240 -30.99 -8.17 0.39
C LYS A 240 -30.20 -8.55 -0.86
N THR A 241 -29.00 -7.99 -1.02
CA THR A 241 -28.05 -8.36 -2.07
C THR A 241 -26.94 -9.21 -1.47
N PHE A 242 -26.78 -10.46 -1.92
CA PHE A 242 -25.69 -11.34 -1.48
C PHE A 242 -24.47 -11.20 -2.40
N VAL A 243 -23.28 -11.09 -1.82
CA VAL A 243 -21.99 -11.03 -2.51
C VAL A 243 -21.28 -12.37 -2.30
N PRO A 244 -21.19 -13.23 -3.33
CA PRO A 244 -20.51 -14.52 -3.21
C PRO A 244 -19.01 -14.32 -2.99
N GLU A 245 -18.35 -15.31 -2.39
CA GLU A 245 -16.95 -15.21 -1.97
C GLU A 245 -16.01 -14.87 -3.14
N GLU A 246 -16.21 -15.48 -4.31
CA GLU A 246 -15.37 -15.24 -5.49
C GLU A 246 -15.47 -13.79 -5.98
N LYS A 247 -16.64 -13.15 -5.79
CA LYS A 247 -16.79 -11.71 -6.04
C LYS A 247 -16.10 -10.90 -4.96
N LEU A 248 -16.27 -11.23 -3.67
CA LEU A 248 -15.60 -10.51 -2.58
C LEU A 248 -14.07 -10.58 -2.70
N LEU A 249 -13.50 -11.74 -3.04
CA LEU A 249 -12.07 -11.93 -3.29
C LEU A 249 -11.58 -11.10 -4.49
N LYS A 250 -12.39 -10.94 -5.53
CA LYS A 250 -12.11 -10.02 -6.64
C LYS A 250 -12.19 -8.54 -6.20
N ASP A 251 -13.25 -8.18 -5.47
CA ASP A 251 -13.45 -6.83 -4.93
C ASP A 251 -12.27 -6.42 -4.03
N ILE A 252 -11.72 -7.34 -3.22
CA ILE A 252 -10.50 -7.13 -2.41
C ILE A 252 -9.26 -6.84 -3.29
N GLN A 253 -9.12 -7.51 -4.43
CA GLN A 253 -7.95 -7.34 -5.31
C GLN A 253 -8.02 -6.05 -6.14
N GLU A 254 -9.22 -5.66 -6.57
CA GLU A 254 -9.45 -4.48 -7.40
C GLU A 254 -9.65 -3.20 -6.58
N SER A 255 -10.05 -3.31 -5.31
CA SER A 255 -10.22 -2.16 -4.43
C SER A 255 -8.89 -1.48 -4.06
N PRO A 256 -8.86 -0.14 -4.03
CA PRO A 256 -7.70 0.59 -3.51
C PRO A 256 -7.49 0.30 -2.01
N ILE A 257 -6.27 0.52 -1.52
CA ILE A 257 -6.05 0.73 -0.09
C ILE A 257 -6.84 2.01 0.27
N PRO A 258 -7.77 1.96 1.25
CA PRO A 258 -7.88 0.93 2.30
C PRO A 258 -9.07 -0.04 2.19
N ILE A 259 -9.92 0.12 1.18
CA ILE A 259 -11.16 -0.64 1.06
C ILE A 259 -10.85 -2.15 0.99
N ASN A 260 -9.75 -2.54 0.33
CA ASN A 260 -9.25 -3.91 0.34
C ASN A 260 -8.86 -4.46 1.73
N ILE A 261 -8.34 -3.63 2.64
CA ILE A 261 -8.05 -4.03 4.03
C ILE A 261 -9.37 -4.34 4.75
N VAL A 262 -10.35 -3.44 4.69
CA VAL A 262 -11.63 -3.65 5.37
C VAL A 262 -12.39 -4.84 4.79
N LEU A 263 -12.39 -4.99 3.45
CA LEU A 263 -13.00 -6.14 2.79
C LEU A 263 -12.30 -7.48 3.13
N SER A 264 -10.97 -7.52 3.26
CA SER A 264 -10.25 -8.76 3.64
C SER A 264 -10.40 -9.13 5.12
N ILE A 265 -10.57 -8.15 6.01
CA ILE A 265 -10.99 -8.40 7.40
C ILE A 265 -12.44 -8.92 7.43
N ASN A 266 -13.32 -8.29 6.65
CA ASN A 266 -14.73 -8.70 6.55
C ASN A 266 -14.89 -10.09 5.91
N HIS A 267 -14.02 -10.50 4.98
CA HIS A 267 -13.98 -11.88 4.46
C HIS A 267 -13.66 -12.89 5.57
N SER A 268 -12.58 -12.65 6.32
CA SER A 268 -12.20 -13.48 7.48
C SER A 268 -13.32 -13.59 8.53
N ALA A 269 -14.00 -12.48 8.85
CA ALA A 269 -15.07 -12.48 9.85
C ALA A 269 -16.43 -13.02 9.33
N LEU A 270 -16.94 -12.47 8.23
CA LEU A 270 -18.33 -12.66 7.75
C LEU A 270 -18.48 -13.75 6.69
N VAL A 271 -17.39 -14.29 6.14
CA VAL A 271 -17.43 -15.42 5.19
C VAL A 271 -16.78 -16.66 5.78
N ASN A 272 -15.51 -16.61 6.22
CA ASN A 272 -14.86 -17.76 6.86
C ASN A 272 -15.45 -18.09 8.23
N GLY A 273 -15.99 -17.08 8.93
CA GLY A 273 -16.44 -17.21 10.32
C GLY A 273 -15.30 -17.29 11.34
N ASP A 274 -14.14 -16.67 11.08
CA ASP A 274 -12.92 -16.72 11.92
C ASP A 274 -13.07 -16.06 13.32
N MET A 275 -14.30 -15.81 13.78
CA MET A 275 -14.64 -15.47 15.16
C MET A 275 -15.21 -16.68 15.93
N THR A 276 -15.78 -17.66 15.23
CA THR A 276 -16.59 -18.75 15.80
C THR A 276 -16.34 -20.12 15.18
N ASN A 277 -15.56 -20.23 14.09
CA ASN A 277 -15.27 -21.48 13.39
C ASN A 277 -14.23 -22.39 14.10
N PHE A 278 -13.82 -22.05 15.32
CA PHE A 278 -12.89 -22.81 16.15
C PHE A 278 -13.43 -22.99 17.58
N GLU A 279 -13.04 -24.11 18.20
CA GLU A 279 -13.31 -24.41 19.61
C GLU A 279 -12.24 -23.79 20.53
N ILE A 280 -12.63 -23.38 21.73
CA ILE A 280 -11.70 -22.79 22.72
C ILE A 280 -11.26 -23.90 23.68
N ASP A 281 -10.00 -24.32 23.59
CA ASP A 281 -9.42 -25.28 24.54
C ASP A 281 -8.83 -24.53 25.76
N PRO A 282 -9.22 -24.87 27.01
CA PRO A 282 -8.72 -24.23 28.24
C PRO A 282 -7.20 -24.26 28.44
N SER A 283 -6.45 -25.09 27.70
CA SER A 283 -4.99 -25.09 27.68
C SER A 283 -4.39 -23.80 27.12
N TRP A 284 -5.06 -23.14 26.17
CA TRP A 284 -4.60 -21.88 25.56
C TRP A 284 -5.58 -20.71 25.72
N GLY A 285 -6.89 -20.96 25.68
CA GLY A 285 -7.93 -19.94 25.58
C GLY A 285 -8.97 -19.97 26.70
N LEU A 286 -9.64 -18.83 26.93
CA LEU A 286 -10.76 -18.67 27.87
C LEU A 286 -11.79 -17.69 27.28
N GLU A 287 -13.09 -17.89 27.55
CA GLU A 287 -14.15 -16.93 27.19
C GLU A 287 -14.40 -15.94 28.34
N ALA A 288 -14.44 -14.64 28.03
CA ALA A 288 -14.48 -13.57 29.03
C ALA A 288 -15.81 -13.47 29.81
N SER A 289 -16.96 -13.75 29.18
CA SER A 289 -18.27 -13.70 29.86
C SER A 289 -18.53 -14.93 30.73
N GLU A 290 -18.01 -16.10 30.37
CA GLU A 290 -17.94 -17.29 31.24
C GLU A 290 -17.01 -17.07 32.43
N LEU A 291 -15.87 -16.39 32.21
CA LEU A 291 -14.86 -16.12 33.23
C LEU A 291 -15.28 -15.03 34.23
N TYR A 292 -16.14 -14.08 33.79
CA TYR A 292 -16.65 -12.93 34.54
C TYR A 292 -18.18 -12.72 34.35
N PRO A 293 -19.03 -13.67 34.79
CA PRO A 293 -20.48 -13.61 34.59
C PRO A 293 -21.18 -12.49 35.39
N ASP A 294 -20.45 -11.76 36.23
CA ASP A 294 -20.92 -10.56 36.92
C ASP A 294 -20.83 -9.28 36.06
N VAL A 295 -20.08 -9.32 34.95
CA VAL A 295 -19.96 -8.20 34.01
C VAL A 295 -21.24 -8.08 33.17
N LYS A 296 -22.02 -7.05 33.45
CA LYS A 296 -23.14 -6.63 32.59
C LYS A 296 -22.57 -5.89 31.38
N TYR A 297 -22.56 -6.56 30.24
CA TYR A 297 -22.18 -6.00 28.94
C TYR A 297 -23.42 -5.51 28.17
N THR A 298 -23.21 -4.57 27.26
CA THR A 298 -24.24 -4.06 26.33
C THR A 298 -24.50 -5.10 25.25
N THR A 299 -25.77 -5.48 25.07
CA THR A 299 -26.13 -6.44 24.03
C THR A 299 -26.26 -5.78 22.64
N VAL A 300 -26.10 -6.57 21.59
CA VAL A 300 -26.42 -6.15 20.20
C VAL A 300 -27.86 -5.64 20.09
N GLU A 301 -28.83 -6.26 20.80
CA GLU A 301 -30.22 -5.81 20.76
C GLU A 301 -30.42 -4.43 21.40
N GLU A 302 -29.83 -4.18 22.57
CA GLU A 302 -29.87 -2.88 23.26
C GLU A 302 -29.14 -1.79 22.47
N TYR A 303 -28.01 -2.10 21.84
CA TYR A 303 -27.28 -1.16 20.99
C TYR A 303 -28.11 -0.72 19.78
N LEU A 304 -28.80 -1.66 19.12
CA LEU A 304 -29.70 -1.35 18.01
C LEU A 304 -30.95 -0.57 18.46
N ASP A 305 -31.49 -0.80 19.66
CA ASP A 305 -32.58 0.03 20.19
C ASP A 305 -32.13 1.47 20.44
N HIS A 306 -30.90 1.69 20.92
CA HIS A 306 -30.33 3.03 21.03
C HIS A 306 -30.25 3.71 19.66
N LEU A 307 -29.65 3.05 18.66
CA LEU A 307 -29.56 3.58 17.28
C LEU A 307 -30.92 3.87 16.62
N ARG A 308 -31.97 3.09 16.94
CA ARG A 308 -33.33 3.36 16.44
C ARG A 308 -33.93 4.61 17.11
N ASN A 309 -33.71 4.77 18.41
CA ASN A 309 -34.31 5.84 19.21
C ASN A 309 -33.53 7.17 19.13
N THR A 310 -32.31 7.17 18.58
CA THR A 310 -31.54 8.39 18.30
C THR A 310 -32.00 9.06 17.01
N GLU A 311 -32.54 10.28 17.11
CA GLU A 311 -32.73 11.15 15.95
C GLU A 311 -31.34 11.58 15.44
N PHE A 312 -30.88 10.97 14.35
CA PHE A 312 -29.79 11.51 13.55
C PHE A 312 -30.22 12.90 13.05
N PRO A 313 -29.44 13.98 13.28
CA PRO A 313 -29.88 15.35 13.03
C PRO A 313 -29.95 15.68 11.54
N PHE A 314 -31.04 15.25 10.89
CA PHE A 314 -31.38 15.59 9.52
C PHE A 314 -31.87 17.05 9.45
N GLN A 315 -30.95 17.98 9.22
CA GLN A 315 -31.30 19.28 8.66
C GLN A 315 -31.75 19.14 7.21
N PHE A 316 -33.02 18.75 7.02
CA PHE A 316 -33.80 19.27 5.90
C PHE A 316 -35.14 19.76 6.42
N SER A 317 -35.45 21.02 6.11
CA SER A 317 -36.68 21.69 6.52
C SER A 317 -37.91 21.03 5.91
N ARG A 318 -39.03 21.09 6.65
CA ARG A 318 -40.34 20.64 6.17
C ARG A 318 -40.67 21.34 4.84
N ILE A 319 -40.73 20.57 3.75
CA ILE A 319 -41.52 20.96 2.58
C ILE A 319 -42.96 20.51 2.87
N ASN A 320 -43.91 21.44 2.76
CA ASN A 320 -45.32 21.17 3.06
C ASN A 320 -45.92 20.17 2.07
N SER A 321 -46.93 19.43 2.51
CA SER A 321 -47.70 18.48 1.71
C SER A 321 -48.64 19.18 0.72
N THR A 322 -48.09 19.84 -0.31
CA THR A 322 -48.84 20.37 -1.46
C THR A 322 -47.89 20.54 -2.64
N GLN A 323 -48.19 19.90 -3.78
CA GLN A 323 -47.20 19.49 -4.81
C GLN A 323 -46.27 18.38 -4.25
N ILE A 324 -46.04 17.24 -4.90
CA ILE A 324 -46.33 16.85 -6.29
C ILE A 324 -47.53 15.88 -6.33
N ALA A 325 -48.60 16.29 -7.01
CA ALA A 325 -49.66 15.41 -7.49
C ALA A 325 -49.71 15.51 -9.02
N LEU A 326 -48.65 15.02 -9.68
CA LEU A 326 -48.46 15.02 -11.14
C LEU A 326 -47.31 14.07 -11.51
N LEU A 327 -47.56 12.75 -11.45
CA LEU A 327 -46.80 11.69 -12.15
C LEU A 327 -47.49 10.32 -11.92
N SER A 328 -48.74 10.23 -12.37
CA SER A 328 -49.49 8.99 -12.54
C SER A 328 -50.22 9.08 -13.88
N VAL A 329 -50.32 7.95 -14.60
CA VAL A 329 -50.39 7.90 -16.09
C VAL A 329 -49.02 8.33 -16.68
N ASP A 330 -48.27 7.53 -17.42
CA ASP A 330 -48.58 6.32 -18.22
C ASP A 330 -47.67 5.12 -17.91
N TYR A 331 -48.24 3.90 -17.91
CA TYR A 331 -47.46 2.66 -18.03
C TYR A 331 -48.31 1.48 -18.54
N ARG A 332 -48.55 1.41 -19.86
CA ARG A 332 -49.16 0.24 -20.52
C ARG A 332 -48.64 0.05 -21.95
N GLU A 333 -48.72 -1.21 -22.39
CA GLU A 333 -48.55 -1.69 -23.78
C GLU A 333 -47.19 -1.44 -24.46
N LYS A 334 -46.34 -2.49 -24.46
CA LYS A 334 -46.40 -3.47 -25.58
C LYS A 334 -45.66 -4.80 -25.31
N HIS A 335 -46.08 -5.81 -26.07
CA HIS A 335 -45.48 -7.15 -26.24
C HIS A 335 -45.68 -8.19 -25.12
N SER A 336 -46.91 -8.72 -25.06
CA SER A 336 -47.16 -10.11 -24.65
C SER A 336 -47.37 -10.98 -25.89
N ALA A 337 -46.59 -12.06 -26.04
CA ALA A 337 -46.86 -13.16 -26.97
C ALA A 337 -46.16 -14.44 -26.49
N HIS A 338 -46.93 -15.38 -25.92
CA HIS A 338 -46.44 -16.71 -25.54
C HIS A 338 -46.34 -17.65 -26.77
N PRO A 339 -45.73 -18.82 -26.60
CA PRO A 339 -46.54 -20.04 -26.78
C PRO A 339 -46.68 -20.91 -25.51
N VAL A 340 -47.71 -21.74 -25.52
CA VAL A 340 -48.07 -22.75 -24.49
C VAL A 340 -47.41 -24.10 -24.85
N PRO A 341 -47.08 -25.00 -23.89
CA PRO A 341 -46.14 -26.10 -24.12
C PRO A 341 -46.78 -27.46 -24.43
N GLU A 342 -46.01 -28.37 -25.06
CA GLU A 342 -46.34 -29.80 -25.15
C GLU A 342 -45.08 -30.70 -25.27
N ARG A 343 -45.26 -32.01 -25.07
CA ARG A 343 -44.24 -33.10 -25.11
C ARG A 343 -44.96 -34.41 -25.55
N PRO A 344 -44.25 -35.50 -25.95
CA PRO A 344 -43.02 -35.62 -26.75
C PRO A 344 -43.15 -36.71 -27.86
N SER A 345 -42.16 -36.90 -28.77
CA SER A 345 -41.64 -38.25 -29.15
C SER A 345 -40.65 -38.33 -30.35
N LYS A 346 -39.77 -39.34 -30.27
CA LYS A 346 -39.19 -40.26 -31.30
C LYS A 346 -38.71 -39.79 -32.71
N SER A 347 -37.42 -40.10 -32.94
CA SER A 347 -36.83 -40.87 -34.07
C SER A 347 -36.54 -40.28 -35.49
N SER A 348 -35.24 -40.32 -35.81
CA SER A 348 -34.58 -40.96 -36.99
C SER A 348 -34.44 -40.30 -38.39
N GLN A 349 -33.15 -40.14 -38.75
CA GLN A 349 -32.47 -40.46 -40.04
C GLN A 349 -32.50 -39.53 -41.29
N ARG A 350 -31.29 -39.44 -41.90
CA ARG A 350 -30.93 -39.19 -43.33
C ARG A 350 -31.15 -37.76 -43.86
N GLN A 351 -30.13 -37.10 -44.45
CA GLN A 351 -29.56 -37.23 -45.81
C GLN A 351 -30.56 -36.85 -46.93
N GLN A 352 -30.18 -36.16 -48.02
CA GLN A 352 -28.87 -36.16 -48.71
C GLN A 352 -28.57 -34.86 -49.52
N LYS A 353 -27.42 -34.86 -50.23
CA LYS A 353 -26.81 -33.81 -51.08
C LYS A 353 -27.64 -33.47 -52.34
N GLN A 354 -27.39 -32.29 -52.95
CA GLN A 354 -26.97 -32.06 -54.36
C GLN A 354 -26.86 -30.54 -54.69
N VAL A 355 -26.29 -30.02 -55.80
CA VAL A 355 -24.95 -30.22 -56.44
C VAL A 355 -24.76 -29.27 -57.64
N CYS A 356 -23.55 -28.70 -57.84
CA CYS A 356 -23.08 -28.03 -59.10
C CYS A 356 -23.83 -26.72 -59.54
N LYS A 357 -23.37 -25.84 -60.46
CA LYS A 357 -22.12 -25.64 -61.25
C LYS A 357 -22.03 -24.12 -61.64
N VAL A 358 -20.87 -23.42 -61.61
CA VAL A 358 -19.90 -23.16 -62.73
C VAL A 358 -20.46 -22.31 -63.90
N THR A 359 -19.82 -21.26 -64.45
CA THR A 359 -18.53 -20.56 -64.13
C THR A 359 -18.42 -19.19 -64.83
N CYS A 360 -17.46 -18.38 -64.38
CA CYS A 360 -16.93 -17.09 -64.87
C CYS A 360 -16.72 -16.90 -66.39
N PHE A 361 -16.41 -15.65 -66.78
CA PHE A 361 -15.20 -15.24 -67.53
C PHE A 361 -15.06 -13.69 -67.50
N THR A 362 -13.89 -12.99 -67.54
CA THR A 362 -12.50 -13.19 -67.05
C THR A 362 -11.67 -11.89 -67.30
N LEU A 363 -10.35 -11.89 -66.99
CA LEU A 363 -9.26 -11.03 -67.53
C LEU A 363 -8.97 -9.71 -66.77
N LYS A 364 -7.73 -9.23 -66.59
CA LYS A 364 -6.33 -9.70 -66.86
C LYS A 364 -5.38 -8.82 -66.00
N THR A 365 -4.16 -9.15 -65.56
CA THR A 365 -3.24 -10.33 -65.68
C THR A 365 -2.59 -10.53 -64.27
N GLY A 366 -1.41 -11.08 -63.94
CA GLY A 366 -0.27 -11.76 -64.60
C GLY A 366 1.03 -11.46 -63.80
N CYS A 367 1.96 -12.38 -63.49
CA CYS A 367 2.04 -13.83 -63.72
C CYS A 367 2.95 -14.52 -62.68
N ASN A 368 2.66 -15.80 -62.35
CA ASN A 368 3.43 -16.89 -61.69
C ASN A 368 4.88 -16.65 -61.16
N GLY A 369 5.37 -17.24 -60.05
CA GLY A 369 4.92 -18.32 -59.14
C GLY A 369 6.13 -18.97 -58.40
N THR A 370 6.14 -20.13 -57.68
CA THR A 370 5.11 -21.10 -57.26
C THR A 370 5.57 -21.99 -56.06
N LYS A 371 4.89 -21.91 -54.89
CA LYS A 371 4.66 -22.94 -53.82
C LYS A 371 5.79 -23.71 -53.05
N ARG A 372 5.72 -23.55 -51.71
CA ARG A 372 5.64 -24.54 -50.58
C ARG A 372 6.62 -25.75 -50.43
N ALA A 373 6.95 -26.02 -49.16
CA ALA A 373 7.86 -27.04 -48.63
C ALA A 373 7.26 -28.44 -48.36
N ALA A 374 8.14 -29.45 -48.14
CA ALA A 374 7.88 -30.74 -47.50
C ALA A 374 9.16 -31.32 -46.83
N TRP A 375 9.10 -32.51 -46.21
CA TRP A 375 10.04 -32.99 -45.17
C TRP A 375 11.00 -34.14 -45.58
N LEU A 376 12.18 -34.17 -44.92
CA LEU A 376 13.19 -35.24 -44.75
C LEU A 376 13.15 -36.54 -45.62
N LYS A 377 14.28 -36.85 -46.31
CA LYS A 377 15.23 -37.91 -45.87
C LYS A 377 16.54 -38.06 -46.70
N ARG A 378 17.67 -37.91 -45.99
CA ARG A 378 18.82 -38.85 -45.93
C ARG A 378 19.43 -39.42 -47.23
N GLU A 379 20.64 -38.96 -47.53
CA GLU A 379 21.71 -39.80 -48.12
C GLU A 379 23.06 -39.55 -47.39
N ARG A 380 24.08 -40.40 -47.59
CA ARG A 380 25.37 -40.39 -46.85
C ARG A 380 26.51 -41.04 -47.66
N ARG A 381 27.76 -40.76 -47.24
CA ARG A 381 29.07 -41.36 -47.66
C ARG A 381 29.67 -40.75 -48.94
N ALA A 382 30.99 -40.67 -49.09
CA ALA A 382 32.10 -40.78 -48.11
C ALA A 382 33.31 -39.95 -48.61
N THR A 383 34.13 -39.38 -47.71
CA THR A 383 35.46 -39.88 -47.26
C THR A 383 35.84 -39.05 -46.00
N LYS A 384 36.43 -39.50 -44.87
CA LYS A 384 37.40 -40.57 -44.49
C LYS A 384 38.73 -40.47 -45.25
N GLU A 385 39.91 -40.28 -44.65
CA GLU A 385 40.40 -40.37 -43.25
C GLU A 385 41.45 -39.24 -42.99
N SER A 386 42.11 -39.05 -41.84
CA SER A 386 42.50 -39.96 -40.74
C SER A 386 42.48 -39.31 -39.33
N GLU A 387 42.91 -40.07 -38.31
CA GLU A 387 42.72 -39.79 -36.88
C GLU A 387 44.00 -39.30 -36.17
N ILE A 388 43.87 -38.69 -34.98
CA ILE A 388 44.58 -39.03 -33.72
C ILE A 388 44.28 -38.00 -32.59
N LYS A 389 44.27 -38.50 -31.34
CA LYS A 389 44.24 -37.79 -30.04
C LYS A 389 45.03 -38.66 -29.03
N PRO A 390 45.42 -38.19 -27.83
CA PRO A 390 45.63 -36.80 -27.36
C PRO A 390 47.01 -36.60 -26.66
N ALA A 391 47.40 -35.35 -26.38
CA ALA A 391 48.39 -35.04 -25.33
C ALA A 391 48.26 -33.58 -24.84
N TRP A 392 48.57 -33.34 -23.57
CA TRP A 392 48.80 -32.02 -22.96
C TRP A 392 50.28 -31.96 -22.54
N PRO A 393 50.91 -30.79 -22.56
CA PRO A 393 51.61 -30.34 -21.34
C PRO A 393 51.04 -29.01 -20.82
N ARG A 394 51.06 -28.84 -19.50
CA ARG A 394 50.80 -27.54 -18.86
C ARG A 394 52.06 -26.68 -18.95
N GLU A 395 51.87 -25.37 -19.12
CA GLU A 395 52.75 -24.37 -18.52
C GLU A 395 51.90 -23.14 -18.15
N GLN A 396 52.34 -22.38 -17.14
CA GLN A 396 51.58 -21.29 -16.52
C GLN A 396 52.29 -19.94 -16.72
N VAL A 397 51.57 -18.93 -17.18
CA VAL A 397 51.75 -17.52 -16.79
C VAL A 397 50.35 -16.89 -16.73
N ASP A 398 50.15 -15.91 -15.84
CA ASP A 398 48.89 -15.23 -15.61
C ASP A 398 48.40 -14.40 -16.82
N ASP A 399 47.07 -14.27 -16.94
CA ASP A 399 46.40 -13.36 -17.88
C ASP A 399 45.27 -12.59 -17.17
N ASP A 400 45.68 -11.72 -16.24
CA ASP A 400 44.84 -10.68 -15.64
C ASP A 400 45.69 -9.41 -15.46
N HIS A 401 45.04 -8.23 -15.51
CA HIS A 401 45.58 -6.88 -15.63
C HIS A 401 45.91 -6.37 -17.06
N GLN A 402 45.06 -5.44 -17.55
CA GLN A 402 45.39 -4.05 -17.98
C GLN A 402 44.76 -3.51 -19.29
N PRO A 403 43.43 -3.34 -19.37
CA PRO A 403 42.83 -2.31 -20.24
C PRO A 403 43.20 -0.87 -19.80
N HIS A 404 43.52 -0.68 -18.52
CA HIS A 404 43.61 0.65 -17.90
C HIS A 404 44.88 1.45 -18.24
N LEU A 405 46.00 0.81 -18.61
CA LEU A 405 47.25 1.55 -18.85
C LEU A 405 47.20 2.41 -20.12
N PHE A 406 46.54 1.90 -21.16
CA PHE A 406 46.45 2.57 -22.46
C PHE A 406 45.70 3.92 -22.36
N LEU A 407 44.58 3.94 -21.63
CA LEU A 407 43.82 5.16 -21.36
C LEU A 407 44.57 6.13 -20.42
N ARG A 408 45.28 5.60 -19.41
CA ARG A 408 46.05 6.42 -18.45
C ARG A 408 47.24 7.14 -19.09
N ASN A 409 47.76 6.61 -20.19
CA ASN A 409 48.84 7.24 -20.97
C ASN A 409 48.34 8.32 -21.94
N LEU A 410 47.14 8.20 -22.53
CA LEU A 410 46.58 9.28 -23.38
C LEU A 410 46.38 10.58 -22.59
N VAL A 411 45.80 10.51 -21.38
CA VAL A 411 45.51 11.71 -20.56
C VAL A 411 46.80 12.43 -20.13
N LYS A 412 47.91 11.70 -19.93
CA LYS A 412 49.22 12.27 -19.61
C LYS A 412 49.88 13.03 -20.78
N ILE A 413 49.52 12.72 -22.03
CA ILE A 413 50.07 13.40 -23.21
C ILE A 413 49.41 14.78 -23.39
N THR A 414 48.12 14.92 -23.03
CA THR A 414 47.41 16.20 -23.03
C THR A 414 47.80 17.16 -21.89
N SER A 415 48.52 16.69 -20.87
CA SER A 415 48.89 17.50 -19.69
C SER A 415 50.35 17.98 -19.68
N LEU A 416 51.00 18.08 -20.85
CA LEU A 416 52.42 18.45 -21.01
C LEU A 416 52.65 19.57 -22.04
N ILE A 417 51.69 20.48 -22.21
CA ILE A 417 51.83 21.70 -23.02
C ILE A 417 51.77 22.92 -22.07
N PRO A 418 52.90 23.57 -21.77
CA PRO A 418 52.91 24.87 -21.07
C PRO A 418 52.57 26.01 -22.04
N GLU A 419 51.87 27.05 -21.56
CA GLU A 419 51.60 28.25 -22.35
C GLU A 419 52.71 29.30 -22.19
N THR A 420 53.16 29.85 -23.33
CA THR A 420 54.02 31.04 -23.49
C THR A 420 55.48 30.98 -23.00
N GLY A 421 56.37 31.69 -23.71
CA GLY A 421 57.77 31.89 -23.32
C GLY A 421 58.72 32.03 -24.52
N SER A 422 59.33 33.21 -24.69
CA SER A 422 60.29 33.51 -25.77
C SER A 422 61.65 32.83 -25.57
N GLY A 423 62.24 32.25 -26.63
CA GLY A 423 63.61 31.76 -26.61
C GLY A 423 64.14 31.32 -27.99
N THR A 424 65.44 31.47 -28.23
CA THR A 424 66.15 31.06 -29.47
C THR A 424 66.90 29.74 -29.27
N GLY A 425 66.95 28.87 -30.28
CA GLY A 425 67.94 27.77 -30.30
C GLY A 425 67.54 26.48 -31.03
N ALA A 426 68.25 26.19 -32.11
CA ALA A 426 68.24 25.00 -32.96
C ALA A 426 68.08 23.59 -32.32
N GLY A 427 67.37 22.70 -33.06
CA GLY A 427 67.47 21.23 -32.97
C GLY A 427 66.40 20.53 -32.11
N VAL A 428 65.94 19.30 -32.41
CA VAL A 428 66.23 18.36 -33.53
C VAL A 428 64.97 17.51 -33.81
N GLY A 429 64.75 17.08 -35.06
CA GLY A 429 63.96 15.86 -35.36
C GLY A 429 62.44 16.02 -35.45
N ALA A 430 61.92 16.48 -36.59
CA ALA A 430 60.48 16.50 -36.85
C ALA A 430 59.92 15.10 -37.20
N CYS A 431 59.03 14.57 -36.36
CA CYS A 431 58.14 13.47 -36.74
C CYS A 431 56.82 14.07 -37.26
N ASN A 432 56.70 14.20 -38.59
CA ASN A 432 55.52 14.80 -39.23
C ASN A 432 54.29 13.87 -39.16
N ILE A 433 53.52 14.00 -38.07
CA ILE A 433 52.16 13.46 -38.03
C ILE A 433 51.28 14.34 -38.94
N ASP A 434 50.73 13.76 -40.01
CA ASP A 434 49.93 14.50 -40.98
C ASP A 434 48.70 15.16 -40.33
N ALA A 435 48.64 16.49 -40.38
CA ALA A 435 47.49 17.26 -39.89
C ALA A 435 46.17 16.87 -40.56
N ARG A 436 46.21 16.30 -41.79
CA ARG A 436 45.03 15.73 -42.46
C ARG A 436 44.55 14.44 -41.79
N ALA A 437 45.45 13.62 -41.25
CA ALA A 437 45.07 12.43 -40.48
C ALA A 437 44.39 12.83 -39.16
N ILE A 438 44.96 13.81 -38.43
CA ILE A 438 44.33 14.37 -37.23
C ILE A 438 42.97 15.01 -37.56
N SER A 439 42.88 15.80 -38.64
CA SER A 439 41.62 16.40 -39.09
C SER A 439 40.58 15.36 -39.51
N SER A 440 41.00 14.27 -40.16
CA SER A 440 40.12 13.16 -40.53
C SER A 440 39.62 12.39 -39.32
N ILE A 441 40.48 12.15 -38.32
CA ILE A 441 40.09 11.51 -37.05
C ILE A 441 39.11 12.40 -36.28
N LEU A 442 39.40 13.70 -36.14
CA LEU A 442 38.49 14.66 -35.50
C LEU A 442 37.15 14.79 -36.24
N ARG A 443 37.13 14.75 -37.59
CA ARG A 443 35.89 14.70 -38.36
C ARG A 443 35.12 13.38 -38.18
N CYS A 444 35.81 12.24 -38.05
CA CYS A 444 35.19 10.96 -37.73
C CYS A 444 34.57 10.94 -36.32
N PHE A 445 35.18 11.60 -35.33
CA PHE A 445 34.60 11.79 -34.00
C PHE A 445 33.48 12.84 -33.98
N SER A 446 33.58 13.91 -34.76
CA SER A 446 32.56 14.98 -34.80
C SER A 446 31.28 14.54 -35.56
N ASN A 447 31.42 13.83 -36.68
CA ASN A 447 30.27 13.34 -37.46
C ASN A 447 29.64 12.04 -36.93
N LYS A 448 30.24 11.40 -35.92
CA LYS A 448 29.61 10.31 -35.17
C LYS A 448 29.26 10.77 -33.77
N LYS A 449 27.97 11.04 -33.52
CA LYS A 449 27.40 11.09 -32.16
C LYS A 449 27.40 9.70 -31.51
N ILE A 450 28.59 9.15 -31.24
CA ILE A 450 28.76 8.05 -30.29
C ILE A 450 28.64 8.67 -28.91
N ASN A 451 27.51 8.46 -28.25
CA ASN A 451 27.31 8.84 -26.86
C ASN A 451 28.28 7.99 -26.03
N LEU A 452 29.23 8.59 -25.32
CA LEU A 452 30.17 7.84 -24.47
C LEU A 452 29.45 7.06 -23.35
N SER A 453 28.23 7.47 -22.99
CA SER A 453 27.31 6.72 -22.13
C SER A 453 26.87 5.36 -22.68
N THR A 454 26.91 5.12 -24.00
CA THR A 454 26.56 3.81 -24.59
C THR A 454 27.74 2.83 -24.66
N MET A 455 28.90 3.18 -24.09
CA MET A 455 30.03 2.24 -23.90
C MET A 455 30.11 1.67 -22.47
N ALA A 456 29.33 2.21 -21.52
CA ALA A 456 29.06 1.53 -20.26
C ALA A 456 27.84 0.61 -20.43
N GLY A 457 27.91 -0.61 -19.89
CA GLY A 457 26.73 -1.46 -19.77
C GLY A 457 25.73 -0.86 -18.78
N LYS A 458 24.43 -0.97 -19.08
CA LYS A 458 23.34 -0.53 -18.21
C LYS A 458 23.45 -1.17 -16.82
N SER A 459 23.23 -0.38 -15.77
CA SER A 459 23.25 -0.88 -14.39
C SER A 459 22.25 -2.01 -14.20
N LYS A 460 22.66 -3.05 -13.47
CA LYS A 460 21.80 -4.12 -12.96
C LYS A 460 20.94 -3.55 -11.83
N ILE A 461 19.63 -3.74 -11.87
CA ILE A 461 18.69 -3.12 -10.92
C ILE A 461 17.97 -4.21 -10.11
N LEU A 462 18.03 -4.15 -8.78
CA LEU A 462 17.18 -4.94 -7.88
C LEU A 462 15.97 -4.12 -7.45
N ILE A 463 14.76 -4.63 -7.70
CA ILE A 463 13.51 -4.00 -7.29
C ILE A 463 12.87 -4.81 -6.17
N ILE A 464 12.80 -4.20 -4.99
CA ILE A 464 12.23 -4.76 -3.75
C ILE A 464 10.77 -4.29 -3.65
N GLY A 465 9.83 -5.21 -3.46
CA GLY A 465 8.40 -4.88 -3.56
C GLY A 465 7.91 -4.74 -5.01
N GLY A 466 8.59 -5.37 -5.98
CA GLY A 466 8.27 -5.28 -7.41
C GLY A 466 6.86 -5.75 -7.79
N THR A 467 6.16 -6.53 -6.95
CA THR A 467 4.75 -6.92 -7.14
C THR A 467 3.75 -5.98 -6.45
N GLY A 468 4.22 -4.87 -5.85
CA GLY A 468 3.39 -3.82 -5.27
C GLY A 468 2.78 -2.89 -6.32
N TYR A 469 1.88 -1.99 -5.87
CA TYR A 469 1.08 -1.13 -6.76
C TYR A 469 1.91 -0.33 -7.78
N ILE A 470 2.90 0.45 -7.30
CA ILE A 470 3.82 1.19 -8.17
C ILE A 470 5.00 0.32 -8.64
N GLY A 471 5.45 -0.63 -7.80
CA GLY A 471 6.59 -1.50 -8.06
C GLY A 471 6.52 -2.24 -9.39
N LYS A 472 5.33 -2.72 -9.78
CA LYS A 472 5.14 -3.44 -11.06
C LYS A 472 5.47 -2.58 -12.28
N PHE A 473 5.10 -1.30 -12.27
CA PHE A 473 5.38 -0.37 -13.36
C PHE A 473 6.87 -0.03 -13.44
N ILE A 474 7.57 0.02 -12.29
CA ILE A 474 9.03 0.19 -12.23
C ILE A 474 9.74 -1.06 -12.77
N VAL A 475 9.28 -2.28 -12.43
CA VAL A 475 9.81 -3.54 -13.00
C VAL A 475 9.64 -3.57 -14.51
N GLU A 476 8.45 -3.25 -15.00
CA GLU A 476 8.17 -3.19 -16.44
C GLU A 476 9.00 -2.11 -17.15
N ALA A 477 9.12 -0.91 -16.58
CA ALA A 477 9.96 0.17 -17.15
C ALA A 477 11.45 -0.22 -17.18
N SER A 478 11.96 -0.88 -16.14
CA SER A 478 13.34 -1.37 -16.05
C SER A 478 13.66 -2.36 -17.16
N ALA A 479 12.79 -3.36 -17.36
CA ALA A 479 12.93 -4.37 -18.39
C ALA A 479 12.75 -3.78 -19.82
N LYS A 480 11.71 -2.95 -20.03
CA LYS A 480 11.46 -2.27 -21.32
C LYS A 480 12.61 -1.31 -21.70
N ALA A 481 13.27 -0.70 -20.72
CA ALA A 481 14.47 0.11 -20.93
C ALA A 481 15.76 -0.72 -21.10
N GLY A 482 15.69 -2.06 -21.06
CA GLY A 482 16.82 -2.96 -21.31
C GLY A 482 17.86 -3.04 -20.19
N HIS A 483 17.48 -2.75 -18.94
CA HIS A 483 18.35 -3.03 -17.79
C HIS A 483 18.27 -4.51 -17.41
N PRO A 484 19.39 -5.14 -16.98
CA PRO A 484 19.33 -6.44 -16.32
C PRO A 484 18.55 -6.30 -15.01
N THR A 485 17.29 -6.69 -15.05
CA THR A 485 16.31 -6.39 -14.00
C THR A 485 16.14 -7.60 -13.10
N PHE A 486 16.24 -7.37 -11.79
CA PHE A 486 16.05 -8.36 -10.74
C PHE A 486 14.85 -7.94 -9.88
N ALA A 487 13.98 -8.87 -9.52
CA ALA A 487 12.86 -8.60 -8.62
C ALA A 487 12.95 -9.50 -7.37
N LEU A 488 12.93 -8.91 -6.18
CA LEU A 488 12.83 -9.67 -4.92
C LEU A 488 11.38 -10.10 -4.71
N VAL A 489 11.15 -11.41 -4.64
CA VAL A 489 9.82 -12.01 -4.48
C VAL A 489 9.79 -13.02 -3.33
N ARG A 490 8.70 -12.99 -2.55
CA ARG A 490 8.41 -14.01 -1.51
C ARG A 490 7.87 -15.27 -2.19
N GLU A 491 8.16 -16.46 -1.66
CA GLU A 491 7.65 -17.72 -2.22
C GLU A 491 6.11 -17.74 -2.31
N SER A 492 5.45 -17.20 -1.27
CA SER A 492 3.99 -17.01 -1.20
C SER A 492 3.42 -16.06 -2.26
N THR A 493 4.25 -15.28 -2.96
CA THR A 493 3.86 -14.40 -4.07
C THR A 493 3.95 -15.11 -5.42
N VAL A 494 4.76 -16.18 -5.52
CA VAL A 494 4.89 -17.01 -6.72
C VAL A 494 3.75 -18.04 -6.81
N SER A 495 3.28 -18.53 -5.66
CA SER A 495 2.14 -19.47 -5.54
C SER A 495 0.76 -18.79 -5.43
N ASP A 496 0.71 -17.46 -5.35
CA ASP A 496 -0.53 -16.67 -5.37
C ASP A 496 -1.20 -16.73 -6.77
N PRO A 497 -2.50 -17.07 -6.90
CA PRO A 497 -3.15 -17.30 -8.20
C PRO A 497 -3.31 -16.05 -9.07
N VAL A 498 -3.03 -14.86 -8.53
CA VAL A 498 -3.16 -13.56 -9.22
C VAL A 498 -1.81 -12.87 -9.34
N LYS A 499 -1.03 -12.79 -8.26
CA LYS A 499 0.36 -12.27 -8.32
C LYS A 499 1.29 -13.22 -9.09
N GLY A 500 1.02 -14.53 -9.09
CA GLY A 500 1.75 -15.50 -9.91
C GLY A 500 1.73 -15.18 -11.41
N LYS A 501 0.62 -14.63 -11.92
CA LYS A 501 0.51 -14.16 -13.32
C LYS A 501 1.34 -12.91 -13.60
N LEU A 502 1.45 -12.00 -12.62
CA LEU A 502 2.34 -10.84 -12.69
C LEU A 502 3.81 -11.29 -12.66
N VAL A 503 4.14 -12.27 -11.81
CA VAL A 503 5.47 -12.90 -11.73
C VAL A 503 5.81 -13.67 -13.02
N GLU A 504 4.83 -14.29 -13.69
CA GLU A 504 4.98 -14.89 -15.03
C GLU A 504 5.25 -13.82 -16.09
N ASN A 505 4.51 -12.71 -16.09
CA ASN A 505 4.78 -11.56 -16.97
C ASN A 505 6.20 -11.00 -16.76
N PHE A 506 6.70 -10.93 -15.52
CA PHE A 506 8.07 -10.53 -15.24
C PHE A 506 9.10 -11.50 -15.87
N LYS A 507 8.89 -12.82 -15.75
CA LYS A 507 9.73 -13.82 -16.46
C LYS A 507 9.70 -13.64 -17.98
N ASN A 508 8.53 -13.38 -18.54
CA ASN A 508 8.34 -13.13 -19.98
C ASN A 508 9.03 -11.83 -20.47
N LEU A 509 9.23 -10.86 -19.58
CA LEU A 509 10.02 -9.64 -19.82
C LEU A 509 11.53 -9.82 -19.55
N GLY A 510 11.99 -11.04 -19.22
CA GLY A 510 13.39 -11.34 -18.94
C GLY A 510 13.87 -10.92 -17.54
N VAL A 511 12.95 -10.63 -16.61
CA VAL A 511 13.29 -10.27 -15.23
C VAL A 511 13.76 -11.50 -14.45
N THR A 512 14.93 -11.40 -13.83
CA THR A 512 15.46 -12.44 -12.93
C THR A 512 14.76 -12.35 -11.58
N LEU A 513 14.14 -13.43 -11.13
CA LEU A 513 13.51 -13.48 -9.81
C LEU A 513 14.52 -13.90 -8.75
N ILE A 514 14.62 -13.13 -7.68
CA ILE A 514 15.35 -13.52 -6.47
C ILE A 514 14.33 -13.87 -5.40
N HIS A 515 14.35 -15.11 -4.95
CA HIS A 515 13.45 -15.59 -3.90
C HIS A 515 14.00 -15.16 -2.53
N GLY A 516 13.21 -14.40 -1.77
CA GLY A 516 13.65 -13.87 -0.48
C GLY A 516 12.68 -12.86 0.15
N ASP A 517 13.12 -12.28 1.27
CA ASP A 517 12.37 -11.30 2.04
C ASP A 517 13.30 -10.22 2.61
N ILE A 518 12.77 -9.05 2.94
CA ILE A 518 13.53 -7.95 3.55
C ILE A 518 13.93 -8.25 5.00
N ASP A 519 13.23 -9.20 5.64
CA ASP A 519 13.56 -9.73 6.96
C ASP A 519 14.75 -10.72 6.93
N GLY A 520 15.08 -11.28 5.76
CA GLY A 520 16.16 -12.24 5.58
C GLY A 520 17.49 -11.57 5.23
N HIS A 521 18.12 -10.89 6.19
CA HIS A 521 19.33 -10.06 6.00
C HIS A 521 20.40 -10.70 5.09
N ASP A 522 20.88 -11.91 5.40
CA ASP A 522 21.86 -12.64 4.58
C ASP A 522 21.45 -12.80 3.11
N ASN A 523 20.17 -13.06 2.85
CA ASN A 523 19.64 -13.25 1.50
C ASN A 523 19.46 -11.92 0.79
N LEU A 524 19.08 -10.87 1.53
CA LEU A 524 19.04 -9.50 1.03
C LEU A 524 20.44 -9.00 0.63
N VAL A 525 21.47 -9.25 1.46
CA VAL A 525 22.87 -8.98 1.13
C VAL A 525 23.34 -9.77 -0.10
N LYS A 526 23.04 -11.08 -0.18
CA LYS A 526 23.36 -11.90 -1.37
C LYS A 526 22.67 -11.40 -2.64
N ALA A 527 21.44 -10.88 -2.53
CA ALA A 527 20.72 -10.27 -3.63
C ALA A 527 21.38 -8.95 -4.07
N ILE A 528 21.70 -8.07 -3.11
CA ILE A 528 22.29 -6.76 -3.38
C ILE A 528 23.70 -6.89 -3.98
N LYS A 529 24.52 -7.85 -3.51
CA LYS A 529 25.86 -8.13 -4.06
C LYS A 529 25.87 -8.53 -5.55
N GLN A 530 24.72 -8.85 -6.15
CA GLN A 530 24.60 -9.18 -7.58
C GLN A 530 24.31 -7.96 -8.47
N VAL A 531 23.84 -6.83 -7.92
CA VAL A 531 23.35 -5.68 -8.70
C VAL A 531 24.22 -4.43 -8.58
N ASP A 532 23.88 -3.37 -9.32
CA ASP A 532 24.52 -2.06 -9.23
C ASP A 532 23.63 -1.05 -8.48
N VAL A 533 22.31 -1.21 -8.57
CA VAL A 533 21.30 -0.27 -8.09
C VAL A 533 20.18 -1.01 -7.38
N VAL A 534 19.63 -0.41 -6.32
CA VAL A 534 18.49 -0.94 -5.56
C VAL A 534 17.34 0.07 -5.61
N ILE A 535 16.13 -0.41 -5.88
CA ILE A 535 14.89 0.37 -5.82
C ILE A 535 13.93 -0.32 -4.85
N SER A 536 13.51 0.40 -3.81
CA SER A 536 12.49 -0.03 -2.86
C SER A 536 11.14 0.55 -3.26
N ALA A 537 10.18 -0.31 -3.59
CA ALA A 537 8.79 0.05 -3.89
C ALA A 537 7.81 -0.61 -2.89
N ILE A 538 8.27 -0.84 -1.65
CA ILE A 538 7.50 -1.50 -0.60
C ILE A 538 6.36 -0.61 -0.08
N GLY A 539 5.30 -1.26 0.43
CA GLY A 539 4.08 -0.59 0.88
C GLY A 539 4.23 0.23 2.16
N SER A 540 3.23 1.07 2.43
CA SER A 540 3.19 2.00 3.59
C SER A 540 3.42 1.32 4.94
N MET A 541 2.94 0.09 5.13
CA MET A 541 3.10 -0.69 6.36
C MET A 541 4.54 -1.15 6.63
N GLN A 542 5.47 -1.02 5.67
CA GLN A 542 6.85 -1.50 5.76
C GLN A 542 7.90 -0.37 5.60
N ILE A 543 7.51 0.90 5.60
CA ILE A 543 8.44 2.02 5.36
C ILE A 543 9.60 2.04 6.39
N ALA A 544 9.33 1.67 7.64
CA ALA A 544 10.35 1.54 8.68
C ALA A 544 11.35 0.40 8.42
N ASP A 545 10.92 -0.68 7.74
CA ASP A 545 11.77 -1.83 7.39
C ASP A 545 12.86 -1.48 6.35
N GLN A 546 12.80 -0.30 5.73
CA GLN A 546 13.86 0.17 4.84
C GLN A 546 15.20 0.37 5.58
N THR A 547 15.19 0.46 6.91
CA THR A 547 16.39 0.33 7.75
C THR A 547 17.14 -0.99 7.55
N LYS A 548 16.43 -2.10 7.32
CA LYS A 548 17.02 -3.42 6.98
C LYS A 548 17.67 -3.39 5.60
N ILE A 549 17.04 -2.72 4.63
CA ILE A 549 17.60 -2.51 3.28
C ILE A 549 18.87 -1.64 3.35
N ILE A 550 18.85 -0.55 4.12
CA ILE A 550 20.01 0.33 4.36
C ILE A 550 21.18 -0.45 4.96
N ALA A 551 20.93 -1.29 5.98
CA ALA A 551 21.95 -2.13 6.60
C ALA A 551 22.55 -3.13 5.59
N ALA A 552 21.71 -3.83 4.82
CA ALA A 552 22.15 -4.79 3.82
C ALA A 552 22.90 -4.13 2.64
N ILE A 553 22.50 -2.93 2.21
CA ILE A 553 23.24 -2.12 1.22
C ILE A 553 24.62 -1.75 1.75
N LYS A 554 24.71 -1.29 3.01
CA LYS A 554 25.97 -0.88 3.64
C LYS A 554 26.95 -2.04 3.82
N GLU A 555 26.46 -3.25 4.13
CA GLU A 555 27.30 -4.46 4.19
C GLU A 555 27.70 -4.98 2.78
N ALA A 556 26.82 -4.78 1.79
CA ALA A 556 27.09 -5.21 0.43
C ALA A 556 28.17 -4.35 -0.26
N GLY A 557 28.15 -3.03 -0.03
CA GLY A 557 29.22 -2.10 -0.42
C GLY A 557 29.36 -1.82 -1.93
N ASN A 558 28.62 -2.53 -2.78
CA ASN A 558 28.69 -2.45 -4.24
C ASN A 558 27.63 -1.55 -4.91
N VAL A 559 26.73 -0.94 -4.13
CA VAL A 559 25.58 -0.19 -4.65
C VAL A 559 25.95 1.23 -5.04
N LYS A 560 25.74 1.57 -6.32
CA LYS A 560 25.99 2.89 -6.92
C LYS A 560 24.84 3.88 -6.74
N ARG A 561 23.64 3.36 -6.47
CA ARG A 561 22.42 4.17 -6.26
C ARG A 561 21.35 3.38 -5.48
N PHE A 562 20.73 4.02 -4.50
CA PHE A 562 19.53 3.55 -3.82
C PHE A 562 18.35 4.52 -4.04
N PHE A 563 17.21 3.97 -4.42
CA PHE A 563 15.93 4.67 -4.45
C PHE A 563 15.04 4.09 -3.32
N PRO A 564 14.77 4.83 -2.23
CA PRO A 564 13.79 4.42 -1.23
C PRO A 564 12.34 4.53 -1.75
N SER A 565 11.39 3.93 -1.02
CA SER A 565 9.96 3.97 -1.32
C SER A 565 9.38 5.36 -1.04
N GLU A 566 9.58 6.27 -2.00
CA GLU A 566 9.13 7.67 -2.00
C GLU A 566 7.75 7.78 -2.65
N PHE A 567 7.70 7.88 -3.99
CA PHE A 567 6.50 7.68 -4.83
C PHE A 567 5.22 8.33 -4.30
N GLY A 568 5.33 9.62 -3.93
CA GLY A 568 4.23 10.45 -3.41
C GLY A 568 4.64 11.92 -3.39
N MET A 569 4.17 12.69 -2.40
CA MET A 569 4.66 14.06 -2.15
C MET A 569 6.07 14.07 -1.56
N ASP A 570 6.75 15.22 -1.64
CA ASP A 570 8.12 15.37 -1.15
C ASP A 570 8.13 15.58 0.37
N VAL A 571 8.51 14.55 1.13
CA VAL A 571 8.32 14.52 2.60
C VAL A 571 9.19 15.47 3.41
N ASP A 572 10.16 16.13 2.78
CA ASP A 572 10.92 17.23 3.39
C ASP A 572 10.23 18.61 3.16
N HIS A 573 9.17 18.67 2.34
CA HIS A 573 8.48 19.90 1.92
C HIS A 573 6.94 19.78 2.05
N VAL A 574 6.43 19.41 3.23
CA VAL A 574 4.99 19.20 3.52
C VAL A 574 4.54 19.87 4.82
N ASN A 575 3.36 20.49 4.80
CA ASN A 575 2.71 21.15 5.94
C ASN A 575 1.55 20.31 6.52
N ALA A 576 1.68 18.98 6.43
CA ALA A 576 0.60 18.04 6.70
C ALA A 576 0.16 17.99 8.16
N VAL A 577 -1.13 17.68 8.37
CA VAL A 577 -1.73 17.36 9.68
C VAL A 577 -1.67 15.85 9.96
N GLU A 578 -1.89 15.45 11.21
CA GLU A 578 -2.02 14.03 11.55
C GLU A 578 -3.29 13.41 10.93
N PRO A 579 -3.29 12.12 10.57
CA PRO A 579 -2.17 11.15 10.66
C PRO A 579 -1.14 11.19 9.50
N ALA A 580 -1.36 11.95 8.42
CA ALA A 580 -0.42 12.04 7.30
C ALA A 580 0.98 12.56 7.72
N LYS A 581 1.03 13.52 8.64
CA LYS A 581 2.27 14.05 9.24
C LYS A 581 3.19 12.95 9.79
N THR A 582 2.69 12.04 10.62
CA THR A 582 3.46 10.89 11.12
C THR A 582 3.96 10.00 9.97
N ALA A 583 3.14 9.77 8.94
CA ALA A 583 3.52 8.94 7.79
C ALA A 583 4.63 9.57 6.91
N PHE A 584 4.63 10.89 6.74
CA PHE A 584 5.70 11.62 6.03
C PHE A 584 6.98 11.71 6.86
N ALA A 585 6.88 11.97 8.17
CA ALA A 585 8.02 11.97 9.09
C ALA A 585 8.80 10.65 9.08
N MET A 586 8.09 9.51 8.99
CA MET A 586 8.72 8.18 8.84
C MET A 586 9.56 8.06 7.56
N LYS A 587 9.14 8.64 6.43
CA LYS A 587 9.95 8.66 5.20
C LYS A 587 11.14 9.62 5.33
N ALA A 588 10.95 10.80 5.90
CA ALA A 588 12.04 11.75 6.16
C ALA A 588 13.13 11.14 7.07
N GLN A 589 12.75 10.35 8.08
CA GLN A 589 13.70 9.57 8.89
C GLN A 589 14.50 8.55 8.06
N ILE A 590 13.86 7.87 7.10
CA ILE A 590 14.56 6.98 6.16
C ILE A 590 15.55 7.75 5.28
N ARG A 591 15.19 8.95 4.77
CA ARG A 591 16.13 9.82 4.03
C ARG A 591 17.37 10.16 4.85
N ARG A 592 17.18 10.69 6.07
CA ARG A 592 18.29 11.01 6.98
C ARG A 592 19.14 9.77 7.32
N ALA A 593 18.55 8.58 7.40
CA ALA A 593 19.29 7.32 7.62
C ALA A 593 20.13 6.87 6.42
N ILE A 594 19.67 7.12 5.18
CA ILE A 594 20.42 6.86 3.93
C ILE A 594 21.62 7.80 3.85
N GLU A 595 21.38 9.09 4.09
CA GLU A 595 22.40 10.15 4.11
C GLU A 595 23.47 9.88 5.17
N ALA A 596 23.08 9.60 6.41
CA ALA A 596 23.99 9.27 7.51
C ALA A 596 24.73 7.93 7.32
N ALA A 597 24.20 7.02 6.50
CA ALA A 597 24.89 5.81 6.09
C ALA A 597 25.93 6.04 4.97
N GLY A 598 25.92 7.21 4.33
CA GLY A 598 26.78 7.53 3.17
C GLY A 598 26.37 6.83 1.88
N ILE A 599 25.13 6.32 1.80
CA ILE A 599 24.64 5.55 0.64
C ILE A 599 24.29 6.52 -0.50
N PRO A 600 24.83 6.37 -1.72
CA PRO A 600 24.45 7.20 -2.85
C PRO A 600 22.96 7.03 -3.21
N TYR A 601 22.21 8.12 -3.34
CA TYR A 601 20.73 8.06 -3.41
C TYR A 601 20.11 8.89 -4.53
N THR A 602 18.84 8.61 -4.81
CA THR A 602 17.92 9.51 -5.51
C THR A 602 16.53 9.33 -4.90
N TYR A 603 15.89 10.42 -4.47
CA TYR A 603 14.51 10.40 -3.98
C TYR A 603 13.56 10.75 -5.13
N VAL A 604 12.39 10.11 -5.23
CA VAL A 604 11.45 10.34 -6.35
C VAL A 604 10.03 10.63 -5.84
N PRO A 605 9.72 11.91 -5.51
CA PRO A 605 8.36 12.39 -5.31
C PRO A 605 7.60 12.37 -6.64
N SER A 606 6.69 11.42 -6.79
CA SER A 606 5.88 11.23 -8.00
C SER A 606 4.51 11.92 -7.95
N ASN A 607 4.19 12.61 -6.86
CA ASN A 607 2.88 13.22 -6.59
C ASN A 607 1.73 12.20 -6.66
N PHE A 608 0.54 12.57 -7.14
CA PHE A 608 -0.61 11.67 -7.16
C PHE A 608 -0.54 10.64 -8.29
N PHE A 609 -0.85 9.39 -7.96
CA PHE A 609 -1.11 8.32 -8.95
C PHE A 609 -2.40 8.62 -9.73
N ALA A 610 -2.30 8.76 -11.05
CA ALA A 610 -3.44 9.06 -11.92
C ALA A 610 -4.59 8.07 -11.71
N ALA A 611 -4.31 6.76 -11.68
CA ALA A 611 -5.31 5.71 -11.53
C ALA A 611 -5.87 5.57 -10.10
N TYR A 612 -5.37 6.32 -9.12
CA TYR A 612 -5.98 6.43 -7.79
C TYR A 612 -6.91 7.64 -7.69
N TYR A 613 -6.62 8.74 -8.41
CA TYR A 613 -7.33 10.03 -8.25
C TYR A 613 -8.23 10.41 -9.43
N LEU A 614 -7.80 10.23 -10.68
CA LEU A 614 -8.54 10.70 -11.85
C LEU A 614 -9.81 9.88 -12.17
N PRO A 615 -9.85 8.53 -12.02
CA PRO A 615 -11.07 7.74 -12.26
C PRO A 615 -12.28 8.09 -11.40
N THR A 616 -12.12 8.89 -10.34
CA THR A 616 -13.22 9.35 -9.48
C THR A 616 -13.25 10.88 -9.30
N LEU A 617 -12.29 11.61 -9.90
CA LEU A 617 -11.97 13.00 -9.55
C LEU A 617 -11.83 13.19 -8.02
N ALA A 618 -11.00 12.36 -7.39
CA ALA A 618 -10.75 12.31 -5.94
C ALA A 618 -11.99 12.09 -5.05
N GLN A 619 -13.16 11.78 -5.61
CA GLN A 619 -14.38 11.57 -4.82
C GLN A 619 -14.39 10.19 -4.17
N PHE A 620 -14.70 10.14 -2.88
CA PHE A 620 -14.87 8.87 -2.15
C PHE A 620 -16.15 8.14 -2.59
N GLY A 621 -16.08 6.81 -2.66
CA GLY A 621 -17.24 5.95 -2.95
C GLY A 621 -17.70 5.89 -4.41
N LEU A 622 -17.03 6.59 -5.33
CA LEU A 622 -17.29 6.47 -6.76
C LEU A 622 -16.39 5.43 -7.43
N THR A 623 -16.79 4.96 -8.61
CA THR A 623 -16.02 4.06 -9.50
C THR A 623 -15.80 4.61 -10.90
N ALA A 624 -16.32 5.81 -11.18
CA ALA A 624 -16.17 6.56 -12.43
C ALA A 624 -16.26 8.08 -12.11
N PRO A 625 -15.78 8.97 -13.01
CA PRO A 625 -15.85 10.41 -12.79
C PRO A 625 -17.31 10.90 -12.69
N PRO A 626 -17.66 11.79 -11.74
CA PRO A 626 -19.04 12.23 -11.52
C PRO A 626 -19.57 13.05 -12.71
N ARG A 627 -20.84 12.83 -13.08
CA ARG A 627 -21.53 13.57 -14.17
C ARG A 627 -22.66 14.49 -13.71
N ASP A 628 -22.84 14.68 -12.40
CA ASP A 628 -23.90 15.53 -11.83
C ASP A 628 -23.39 16.55 -10.81
N LYS A 629 -22.69 16.07 -9.78
CA LYS A 629 -22.19 16.89 -8.66
C LYS A 629 -20.80 16.47 -8.21
N ILE A 630 -20.04 17.40 -7.65
CA ILE A 630 -18.66 17.18 -7.18
C ILE A 630 -18.36 17.98 -5.91
N THR A 631 -17.58 17.37 -5.02
CA THR A 631 -17.09 17.97 -3.78
C THR A 631 -15.66 18.44 -3.99
N ILE A 632 -15.39 19.69 -3.63
CA ILE A 632 -14.10 20.36 -3.76
C ILE A 632 -13.57 20.65 -2.36
N LEU A 633 -12.32 20.30 -2.09
CA LEU A 633 -11.67 20.57 -0.80
C LEU A 633 -11.00 21.96 -0.85
N GLY A 634 -11.14 22.73 0.24
CA GLY A 634 -10.69 24.13 0.26
C GLY A 634 -11.46 24.97 -0.75
N ASP A 635 -10.75 25.86 -1.45
CA ASP A 635 -11.28 26.68 -2.55
C ASP A 635 -11.09 26.03 -3.94
N GLY A 636 -10.40 24.88 -4.01
CA GLY A 636 -10.06 24.18 -5.25
C GLY A 636 -8.96 24.80 -6.11
N ASN A 637 -8.28 25.87 -5.67
CA ASN A 637 -7.29 26.60 -6.47
C ASN A 637 -5.84 26.12 -6.26
N ALA A 638 -5.54 25.42 -5.16
CA ALA A 638 -4.24 24.80 -4.93
C ALA A 638 -3.84 23.87 -6.10
N LYS A 639 -2.60 24.00 -6.59
CA LYS A 639 -2.08 23.24 -7.73
C LYS A 639 -1.53 21.89 -7.26
N VAL A 640 -2.01 20.81 -7.87
CA VAL A 640 -1.57 19.42 -7.63
C VAL A 640 -1.10 18.78 -8.93
N VAL A 641 -0.42 17.63 -8.83
CA VAL A 641 0.11 16.91 -9.99
C VAL A 641 -0.36 15.46 -10.01
N PHE A 642 -0.95 15.04 -11.14
CA PHE A 642 -1.41 13.67 -11.38
C PHE A 642 -0.55 12.98 -12.43
N ASN A 643 0.18 11.94 -12.07
CA ASN A 643 1.09 11.22 -12.96
C ASN A 643 0.64 9.77 -13.15
N LYS A 644 0.63 9.29 -14.39
CA LYS A 644 0.33 7.89 -14.69
C LYS A 644 1.48 6.99 -14.25
N GLU A 645 1.15 5.81 -13.77
CA GLU A 645 2.06 4.91 -13.06
C GLU A 645 3.15 4.34 -14.00
N ASP A 646 2.82 4.12 -15.28
CA ASP A 646 3.80 3.80 -16.35
C ASP A 646 4.85 4.92 -16.53
N ASP A 647 4.42 6.17 -16.47
CA ASP A 647 5.27 7.34 -16.69
C ASP A 647 6.16 7.59 -15.47
N ILE A 648 5.62 7.38 -14.26
CA ILE A 648 6.40 7.38 -13.01
C ILE A 648 7.49 6.30 -13.07
N GLY A 649 7.16 5.08 -13.51
CA GLY A 649 8.15 4.03 -13.75
C GLY A 649 9.22 4.45 -14.76
N THR A 650 8.81 5.07 -15.87
CA THR A 650 9.71 5.55 -16.93
C THR A 650 10.67 6.64 -16.44
N PHE A 651 10.18 7.66 -15.74
CA PHE A 651 11.01 8.72 -15.14
C PHE A 651 11.93 8.18 -14.04
N THR A 652 11.47 7.24 -13.21
CA THR A 652 12.29 6.59 -12.18
C THR A 652 13.48 5.85 -12.81
N ILE A 653 13.26 5.10 -13.89
CA ILE A 653 14.32 4.34 -14.57
C ILE A 653 15.25 5.24 -15.38
N LYS A 654 14.74 6.35 -15.96
CA LYS A 654 15.57 7.41 -16.57
C LYS A 654 16.58 8.00 -15.57
N ALA A 655 16.20 8.13 -14.30
CA ALA A 655 17.02 8.68 -13.23
C ALA A 655 18.13 7.74 -12.70
N VAL A 656 18.15 6.45 -13.08
CA VAL A 656 19.05 5.43 -12.51
C VAL A 656 20.52 5.66 -12.83
N ASP A 657 20.86 5.73 -14.12
CA ASP A 657 22.24 5.85 -14.63
C ASP A 657 22.64 7.31 -14.93
N ASP A 658 21.78 8.28 -14.57
CA ASP A 658 22.06 9.70 -14.76
C ASP A 658 22.97 10.23 -13.64
N ALA A 659 24.09 10.83 -14.02
CA ALA A 659 25.00 11.46 -13.07
C ALA A 659 24.38 12.69 -12.37
N ARG A 660 23.40 13.35 -13.01
CA ARG A 660 22.74 14.56 -12.49
C ARG A 660 21.89 14.28 -11.25
N THR A 661 21.36 13.06 -11.10
CA THR A 661 20.43 12.65 -10.03
C THR A 661 21.13 12.15 -8.76
N LEU A 662 22.47 12.10 -8.77
CA LEU A 662 23.28 11.64 -7.65
C LEU A 662 23.06 12.54 -6.42
N ASN A 663 22.49 11.95 -5.37
CA ASN A 663 22.13 12.60 -4.11
C ASN A 663 21.18 13.79 -4.33
N LYS A 664 20.12 13.57 -5.11
CA LYS A 664 19.07 14.55 -5.43
C LYS A 664 17.67 14.01 -5.19
N THR A 665 16.73 14.92 -5.02
CA THR A 665 15.30 14.68 -5.21
C THR A 665 14.92 14.93 -6.67
N VAL A 666 14.33 13.95 -7.35
CA VAL A 666 13.80 14.07 -8.72
C VAL A 666 12.28 14.10 -8.63
N LEU A 667 11.72 15.31 -8.71
CA LEU A 667 10.30 15.56 -8.60
C LEU A 667 9.64 15.37 -9.98
N ILE A 668 8.53 14.64 -10.02
CA ILE A 668 7.74 14.47 -11.26
C ILE A 668 6.60 15.49 -11.23
N LYS A 669 6.85 16.68 -11.78
CA LYS A 669 5.92 17.83 -11.86
C LYS A 669 5.68 18.30 -13.31
N PRO A 670 5.34 17.40 -14.28
CA PRO A 670 5.16 17.79 -15.67
C PRO A 670 4.08 18.87 -15.87
N PRO A 671 4.33 19.93 -16.68
CA PRO A 671 3.44 21.08 -16.75
C PRO A 671 1.99 20.76 -17.14
N LYS A 672 1.75 19.85 -18.10
CA LYS A 672 0.39 19.49 -18.53
C LYS A 672 -0.42 18.67 -17.50
N ASN A 673 0.24 18.21 -16.44
CA ASN A 673 -0.38 17.44 -15.37
C ASN A 673 -0.47 18.22 -14.06
N THR A 674 0.03 19.46 -14.04
CA THR A 674 0.05 20.36 -12.89
C THR A 674 -1.14 21.32 -12.96
N CYS A 675 -2.28 20.90 -12.39
CA CYS A 675 -3.53 21.64 -12.44
C CYS A 675 -4.16 21.82 -11.05
N SER A 676 -5.03 22.81 -10.91
CA SER A 676 -5.85 22.96 -9.71
C SER A 676 -7.07 22.03 -9.78
N PHE A 677 -7.75 21.83 -8.65
CA PHE A 677 -8.96 21.02 -8.66
C PHE A 677 -10.08 21.70 -9.48
N ASN A 678 -10.17 23.04 -9.42
CA ASN A 678 -11.10 23.80 -10.26
C ASN A 678 -10.81 23.64 -11.77
N GLU A 679 -9.54 23.61 -12.17
CA GLU A 679 -9.14 23.36 -13.57
C GLU A 679 -9.43 21.91 -14.00
N LEU A 680 -9.19 20.93 -13.13
CA LEU A 680 -9.52 19.53 -13.36
C LEU A 680 -11.03 19.33 -13.57
N VAL A 681 -11.85 19.99 -12.75
CA VAL A 681 -13.32 19.97 -12.90
C VAL A 681 -13.74 20.66 -14.19
N ALA A 682 -13.23 21.86 -14.50
CA ALA A 682 -13.57 22.56 -15.74
C ALA A 682 -13.17 21.77 -17.02
N LEU A 683 -12.03 21.07 -16.98
CA LEU A 683 -11.59 20.16 -18.03
C LEU A 683 -12.56 18.98 -18.22
N TRP A 684 -13.06 18.41 -17.12
CA TRP A 684 -14.04 17.33 -17.17
C TRP A 684 -15.41 17.82 -17.67
N GLU A 685 -15.90 18.97 -17.17
CA GLU A 685 -17.15 19.62 -17.62
C GLU A 685 -17.13 19.90 -19.13
N LYS A 686 -16.00 20.38 -19.66
CA LYS A 686 -15.73 20.54 -21.10
C LYS A 686 -15.86 19.21 -21.85
N LYS A 687 -15.31 18.11 -21.32
CA LYS A 687 -15.36 16.78 -21.97
C LYS A 687 -16.77 16.17 -21.98
N ILE A 688 -17.54 16.30 -20.88
CA ILE A 688 -18.92 15.76 -20.82
C ILE A 688 -20.00 16.72 -21.36
N GLY A 689 -19.64 17.94 -21.75
CA GLY A 689 -20.57 18.95 -22.26
C GLY A 689 -21.59 19.45 -21.23
N LYS A 690 -21.28 19.34 -19.93
CA LYS A 690 -22.22 19.61 -18.83
C LYS A 690 -21.49 20.17 -17.61
N THR A 691 -22.04 21.24 -17.04
CA THR A 691 -21.62 21.80 -15.74
C THR A 691 -22.08 20.91 -14.58
N LEU A 692 -21.19 20.63 -13.64
CA LEU A 692 -21.45 19.96 -12.37
C LEU A 692 -21.88 20.97 -11.29
N GLU A 693 -22.78 20.53 -10.42
CA GLU A 693 -23.04 21.14 -9.11
C GLU A 693 -21.78 21.03 -8.24
N LYS A 694 -21.29 22.13 -7.66
CA LYS A 694 -20.04 22.18 -6.90
C LYS A 694 -20.29 22.49 -5.43
N THR A 695 -19.84 21.60 -4.55
CA THR A 695 -19.87 21.80 -3.09
C THR A 695 -18.46 21.99 -2.58
N PHE A 696 -18.14 23.17 -2.06
CA PHE A 696 -16.84 23.45 -1.44
C PHE A 696 -16.85 23.05 0.04
N VAL A 697 -15.77 22.44 0.51
CA VAL A 697 -15.55 22.02 1.90
C VAL A 697 -14.47 22.91 2.51
N PRO A 698 -14.84 23.85 3.41
CA PRO A 698 -13.87 24.69 4.12
C PRO A 698 -12.85 23.86 4.88
N GLU A 699 -11.62 24.37 5.00
CA GLU A 699 -10.53 23.70 5.70
C GLU A 699 -10.91 23.30 7.14
N GLU A 700 -11.56 24.20 7.88
CA GLU A 700 -12.06 23.95 9.24
C GLU A 700 -12.95 22.71 9.33
N LYS A 701 -13.80 22.49 8.31
CA LYS A 701 -14.63 21.27 8.22
C LYS A 701 -13.79 20.07 7.84
N LEU A 702 -12.86 20.18 6.88
CA LEU A 702 -11.98 19.08 6.49
C LEU A 702 -11.09 18.60 7.66
N LEU A 703 -10.55 19.52 8.45
CA LEU A 703 -9.77 19.21 9.66
C LEU A 703 -10.61 18.48 10.70
N LYS A 704 -11.88 18.86 10.86
CA LYS A 704 -12.84 18.13 11.70
C LYS A 704 -13.17 16.75 11.11
N ASP A 705 -13.42 16.66 9.81
CA ASP A 705 -13.70 15.40 9.11
C ASP A 705 -12.51 14.42 9.24
N ILE A 706 -11.26 14.91 9.23
CA ILE A 706 -10.05 14.12 9.51
C ILE A 706 -10.04 13.57 10.95
N GLN A 707 -10.45 14.37 11.93
CA GLN A 707 -10.47 13.96 13.34
C GLN A 707 -11.58 12.94 13.64
N GLU A 708 -12.75 13.08 13.02
CA GLU A 708 -13.92 12.22 13.24
C GLU A 708 -13.95 10.98 12.34
N SER A 709 -13.24 10.98 11.20
CA SER A 709 -13.21 9.85 10.27
C SER A 709 -12.46 8.63 10.83
N PRO A 710 -12.94 7.40 10.57
CA PRO A 710 -12.25 6.18 10.96
C PRO A 710 -10.91 6.02 10.23
N ILE A 711 -10.01 5.23 10.82
CA ILE A 711 -8.78 4.83 10.14
C ILE A 711 -9.14 3.92 8.95
N PRO A 712 -8.59 4.15 7.74
CA PRO A 712 -7.68 5.23 7.35
C PRO A 712 -8.30 6.23 6.36
N ILE A 713 -9.63 6.46 6.42
CA ILE A 713 -10.27 7.57 5.70
C ILE A 713 -9.63 8.88 6.14
N ASN A 714 -9.34 9.03 7.44
CA ASN A 714 -8.56 10.15 7.98
C ASN A 714 -7.12 10.26 7.42
N ILE A 715 -6.47 9.16 7.02
CA ILE A 715 -5.16 9.21 6.33
C ILE A 715 -5.34 9.79 4.94
N VAL A 716 -6.33 9.33 4.16
CA VAL A 716 -6.57 9.86 2.81
C VAL A 716 -7.01 11.34 2.89
N LEU A 717 -7.87 11.72 3.83
CA LEU A 717 -8.28 13.11 4.04
C LEU A 717 -7.11 14.02 4.47
N SER A 718 -6.19 13.57 5.33
CA SER A 718 -5.03 14.38 5.75
C SER A 718 -3.94 14.49 4.67
N ILE A 719 -3.78 13.47 3.82
CA ILE A 719 -2.99 13.59 2.58
C ILE A 719 -3.64 14.58 1.61
N ASN A 720 -4.97 14.48 1.43
CA ASN A 720 -5.72 15.35 0.55
C ASN A 720 -5.76 16.80 1.04
N HIS A 721 -5.75 17.06 2.35
CA HIS A 721 -5.58 18.41 2.93
C HIS A 721 -4.23 19.00 2.54
N SER A 722 -3.14 18.28 2.80
CA SER A 722 -1.78 18.68 2.44
C SER A 722 -1.62 18.96 0.93
N ALA A 723 -2.21 18.15 0.06
CA ALA A 723 -2.15 18.36 -1.38
C ALA A 723 -3.11 19.45 -1.91
N LEU A 724 -4.41 19.35 -1.61
CA LEU A 724 -5.49 20.12 -2.25
C LEU A 724 -5.88 21.39 -1.49
N VAL A 725 -5.39 21.60 -0.26
CA VAL A 725 -5.62 22.82 0.53
C VAL A 725 -4.31 23.57 0.75
N ASN A 726 -3.28 22.95 1.34
CA ASN A 726 -1.98 23.63 1.53
C ASN A 726 -1.22 23.85 0.21
N GLY A 727 -1.47 23.01 -0.80
CA GLY A 727 -0.71 23.02 -2.05
C GLY A 727 0.70 22.41 -1.94
N ASP A 728 0.94 21.47 -1.02
CA ASP A 728 2.27 20.90 -0.71
C ASP A 728 2.93 20.08 -1.86
N MET A 729 2.36 20.11 -3.07
CA MET A 729 3.01 19.65 -4.31
C MET A 729 3.72 20.77 -5.07
N THR A 730 3.33 22.03 -4.82
CA THR A 730 3.63 23.19 -5.69
C THR A 730 3.94 24.48 -4.94
N ASN A 731 3.67 24.57 -3.64
CA ASN A 731 3.90 25.76 -2.80
C ASN A 731 5.38 26.05 -2.44
N PHE A 732 6.34 25.37 -3.09
CA PHE A 732 7.78 25.54 -2.91
C PHE A 732 8.53 25.59 -4.25
N GLU A 733 9.64 26.32 -4.28
CA GLU A 733 10.58 26.38 -5.41
C GLU A 733 11.59 25.22 -5.35
N ILE A 734 12.03 24.73 -6.52
CA ILE A 734 13.00 23.64 -6.63
C ILE A 734 14.39 24.26 -6.84
N ASP A 735 15.24 24.24 -5.80
CA ASP A 735 16.63 24.69 -5.94
C ASP A 735 17.51 23.54 -6.49
N PRO A 736 18.26 23.75 -7.59
CA PRO A 736 19.14 22.74 -8.19
C PRO A 736 20.21 22.13 -7.27
N SER A 737 20.51 22.74 -6.13
CA SER A 737 21.40 22.20 -5.09
C SER A 737 20.85 20.92 -4.45
N TRP A 738 19.53 20.74 -4.36
CA TRP A 738 18.90 19.54 -3.81
C TRP A 738 17.92 18.84 -4.76
N GLY A 739 17.20 19.59 -5.60
CA GLY A 739 16.08 19.07 -6.39
C GLY A 739 16.25 19.23 -7.91
N LEU A 740 15.51 18.43 -8.68
CA LEU A 740 15.42 18.47 -10.15
C LEU A 740 13.99 18.12 -10.59
N GLU A 741 13.48 18.72 -11.67
CA GLU A 741 12.19 18.33 -12.27
C GLU A 741 12.39 17.29 -13.40
N ALA A 742 11.63 16.20 -13.38
CA ALA A 742 11.84 15.05 -14.24
C ALA A 742 11.51 15.28 -15.73
N SER A 743 10.50 16.09 -16.05
CA SER A 743 10.13 16.39 -17.45
C SER A 743 11.08 17.40 -18.11
N GLU A 744 11.65 18.34 -17.34
CA GLU A 744 12.77 19.19 -17.77
C GLU A 744 14.07 18.38 -17.96
N LEU A 745 14.32 17.41 -17.07
CA LEU A 745 15.53 16.58 -17.09
C LEU A 745 15.52 15.53 -18.23
N TYR A 746 14.32 15.09 -18.66
CA TYR A 746 14.06 14.09 -19.68
C TYR A 746 12.94 14.49 -20.67
N PRO A 747 13.10 15.57 -21.46
CA PRO A 747 12.05 16.10 -22.35
C PRO A 747 11.73 15.20 -23.55
N ASP A 748 12.43 14.07 -23.72
CA ASP A 748 12.09 13.03 -24.69
C ASP A 748 11.03 12.04 -24.18
N VAL A 749 10.70 12.04 -22.89
CA VAL A 749 9.64 11.21 -22.30
C VAL A 749 8.28 11.80 -22.63
N LYS A 750 7.54 11.10 -23.50
CA LYS A 750 6.13 11.38 -23.80
C LYS A 750 5.23 10.82 -22.70
N TYR A 751 5.08 11.58 -21.62
CA TYR A 751 4.16 11.25 -20.53
C TYR A 751 2.68 11.42 -20.94
N THR A 752 1.81 10.63 -20.32
CA THR A 752 0.35 10.72 -20.49
C THR A 752 -0.18 11.97 -19.80
N THR A 753 -0.95 12.78 -20.51
CA THR A 753 -1.55 13.99 -19.94
C THR A 753 -2.82 13.71 -19.14
N VAL A 754 -3.19 14.61 -18.22
CA VAL A 754 -4.50 14.57 -17.53
C VAL A 754 -5.66 14.66 -18.53
N GLU A 755 -5.51 15.42 -19.63
CA GLU A 755 -6.54 15.50 -20.68
C GLU A 755 -6.73 14.16 -21.39
N GLU A 756 -5.64 13.52 -21.85
CA GLU A 756 -5.67 12.19 -22.48
C GLU A 756 -6.12 11.08 -21.52
N TYR A 757 -5.75 11.16 -20.23
CA TYR A 757 -6.21 10.19 -19.23
C TYR A 757 -7.72 10.28 -18.98
N LEU A 758 -8.31 11.47 -19.06
CA LEU A 758 -9.76 11.63 -18.88
C LEU A 758 -10.59 11.24 -20.11
N ASP A 759 -10.00 11.17 -21.31
CA ASP A 759 -10.72 10.76 -22.54
C ASP A 759 -11.25 9.32 -22.50
N GLN A 760 -10.67 8.44 -21.68
CA GLN A 760 -11.15 7.05 -21.53
C GLN A 760 -12.48 6.90 -20.76
N PHE A 761 -13.06 7.99 -20.24
CA PHE A 761 -14.28 7.99 -19.43
C PHE A 761 -15.48 8.74 -20.05
N VAL A 762 -15.34 9.33 -21.24
CA VAL A 762 -16.28 10.30 -21.86
C VAL A 762 -17.49 9.63 -22.51
#